data_AF-A0A7X3RC80-F1
#
_entry.id   AF-A0A7X3RC80-F1
#
_cell.length_a   1.000
_cell.length_b   1.000
_cell.length_c   1.000
_cell.angle_alpha   90.00
_cell.angle_beta   90.00
_cell.angle_gamma   90.00
#
_symmetry.space_group_name_H-M   'P 1'
#
loop_
_entity.id
_entity.type
_entity.pdbx_description
1 polymer ?
#
loop_
_entity_poly.entity_id
_entity_poly.type
_entity_poly.pdbx_seq_one_letter_code
_entity_poly.pdbx_strand_id
1 'polypeptide(L)'
;MIEEDVQLIHRILSGDDAAFTVLVRKYQKSVHALAWRKIGDFHYAEEVTQDIFLQVYNKLSTLKDPRQFAGWLYVMTSRHCSNWRRDNKPRLQLLETMAMDAVDKSAYARYISEQREAESAEKRQKLVKKLIDKLPESERTVMTLYYLGEMTTREISRFLGVSVHTITSRLQRARRRLQQDETLLIQEMLGSFQLSTDLSESITQKIADMKPIASPPTKSAIPWLAVGVAAVLVMLMLGLSNKYLMRFQRPYSFEAASEPTIEIIDTDIILDIVSKPAVRNQAGRTETARKSSSAGLQISESDARRNASEESLRLSETQWMPDPALREAVREKFGIPADAPLTQAYLQEHLTSLDVREKGIVDLTGLEHATDLQALVLIENKIHDISPLSGLMKLGFLDLGGNQISDLRPLATLTRLETLHIWRNEIEDISPLTGLVNLERLLIQNNDIKDFSPLDALRHLAVVNIKGNFRVGDYISRIAVAPRIKDRDYPSIFAAWSGNHILNLPNVSDDEAVIHHDLFWGGPGFHLQWHRTPEGFRLFGRIDDAHWKREYLLSQNPNFLRLVSLDYTDANPENYPEDWPYWIRDENGNRVRASAGDSDFLIDFTHPIAQDILVQKAVAVAKCGLYDGIFLGGWEEGQGTLDSDNGVYYRSVEAEGSARISMVRRIREDVGDDFLIIVKTNQRPAPLSAPYVNGMFMEAILDEQDIGYTHAGLREIESTLLWSEQNFREPQITALEGRDISLEPADSPRNQQRMRVITTLSLTHSDGYVCYNIGIKGFIHEHEYEIWSGHEREHIAGKSHHHNHQHYWYPFWDAPLGRPVGKKAQLYHNSKGHGVEGLFIREFTNGWAVYNRSGKAQDIRLPEQASGVASGIIGVNHTLSDLDGEIYLK
;
A
#
# COMPACT_ATOMS: atom_id res chain seq x y z
N MET A 1 -23.32 -9.21 -38.64
CA MET A 1 -23.55 -9.53 -37.20
C MET A 1 -25.02 -9.82 -36.89
N ILE A 2 -25.97 -8.90 -37.12
CA ILE A 2 -27.40 -9.16 -36.86
C ILE A 2 -27.98 -10.26 -37.77
N GLU A 3 -27.49 -10.36 -39.01
CA GLU A 3 -27.95 -11.35 -40.00
C GLU A 3 -27.63 -12.81 -39.61
N GLU A 4 -26.56 -13.06 -38.85
CA GLU A 4 -26.16 -14.42 -38.44
C GLU A 4 -27.03 -14.98 -37.31
N ASP A 5 -27.41 -14.14 -36.34
CA ASP A 5 -28.27 -14.57 -35.22
C ASP A 5 -29.71 -14.84 -35.70
N VAL A 6 -30.21 -14.01 -36.62
CA VAL A 6 -31.51 -14.18 -37.25
C VAL A 6 -31.59 -15.54 -37.96
N GLN A 7 -30.55 -15.91 -38.72
CA GLN A 7 -30.49 -17.20 -39.41
C GLN A 7 -30.43 -18.40 -38.44
N LEU A 8 -29.66 -18.30 -37.35
CA LEU A 8 -29.61 -19.34 -36.32
C LEU A 8 -30.97 -19.51 -35.64
N ILE A 9 -31.65 -18.41 -35.28
CA ILE A 9 -32.98 -18.44 -34.65
C ILE A 9 -34.01 -19.08 -35.59
N HIS A 10 -34.01 -18.75 -36.87
CA HIS A 10 -34.92 -19.39 -37.84
C HIS A 10 -34.67 -20.89 -37.98
N ARG A 11 -33.41 -21.34 -37.92
CA ARG A 11 -33.07 -22.77 -37.93
C ARG A 11 -33.55 -23.48 -36.67
N ILE A 12 -33.35 -22.87 -35.49
CA ILE A 12 -33.84 -23.42 -34.21
C ILE A 12 -35.37 -23.56 -34.22
N LEU A 13 -36.09 -22.52 -34.69
CA LEU A 13 -37.56 -22.56 -34.81
C LEU A 13 -38.06 -23.57 -35.85
N SER A 14 -37.18 -24.00 -36.76
CA SER A 14 -37.45 -25.05 -37.76
C SER A 14 -37.05 -26.46 -37.29
N GLY A 15 -36.59 -26.61 -36.04
CA GLY A 15 -36.25 -27.90 -35.42
C GLY A 15 -34.76 -28.27 -35.45
N ASP A 16 -33.86 -27.34 -35.74
CA ASP A 16 -32.41 -27.58 -35.72
C ASP A 16 -31.80 -27.21 -34.36
N ASP A 17 -31.77 -28.18 -33.43
CA ASP A 17 -31.26 -27.98 -32.08
C ASP A 17 -29.75 -27.72 -32.03
N ALA A 18 -29.00 -28.17 -33.03
CA ALA A 18 -27.56 -27.91 -33.11
C ALA A 18 -27.26 -26.42 -33.35
N ALA A 19 -28.18 -25.69 -34.00
CA ALA A 19 -28.08 -24.24 -34.14
C ALA A 19 -28.25 -23.51 -32.79
N PHE A 20 -28.95 -24.09 -31.82
CA PHE A 20 -29.06 -23.52 -30.46
C PHE A 20 -27.75 -23.66 -29.69
N THR A 21 -27.03 -24.77 -29.83
CA THR A 21 -25.71 -24.95 -29.20
C THR A 21 -24.69 -23.90 -29.68
N VAL A 22 -24.74 -23.52 -30.97
CA VAL A 22 -23.91 -22.43 -31.51
C VAL A 22 -24.26 -21.09 -30.85
N LEU A 23 -25.55 -20.84 -30.66
CA LEU A 23 -26.06 -19.63 -30.04
C LEU A 23 -25.75 -19.58 -28.53
N VAL A 24 -25.83 -20.71 -27.81
CA VAL A 24 -25.38 -20.83 -26.41
C VAL A 24 -23.89 -20.55 -26.30
N ARG A 25 -23.04 -21.17 -27.14
CA ARG A 25 -21.59 -20.93 -27.10
C ARG A 25 -21.22 -19.47 -27.34
N LYS A 26 -21.98 -18.77 -28.18
CA LYS A 26 -21.81 -17.34 -28.46
C LYS A 26 -22.15 -16.46 -27.26
N TYR A 27 -23.23 -16.75 -26.53
CA TYR A 27 -23.74 -15.88 -25.47
C TYR A 27 -23.50 -16.36 -24.04
N GLN A 28 -23.03 -17.60 -23.83
CA GLN A 28 -22.91 -18.19 -22.49
C GLN A 28 -22.01 -17.39 -21.57
N LYS A 29 -20.88 -16.87 -22.08
CA LYS A 29 -19.93 -16.09 -21.28
C LYS A 29 -20.52 -14.74 -20.86
N SER A 30 -21.31 -14.10 -21.72
CA SER A 30 -21.92 -12.79 -21.42
C SER A 30 -23.15 -12.91 -20.52
N VAL A 31 -23.95 -13.96 -20.70
CA VAL A 31 -25.07 -14.28 -19.79
C VAL A 31 -24.56 -14.69 -18.42
N HIS A 32 -23.52 -15.52 -18.34
CA HIS A 32 -22.87 -15.90 -17.09
C HIS A 32 -22.28 -14.72 -16.34
N ALA A 33 -21.56 -13.85 -17.04
CA ALA A 33 -21.03 -12.63 -16.44
C ALA A 33 -22.15 -11.72 -15.89
N LEU A 34 -23.28 -11.62 -16.59
CA LEU A 34 -24.44 -10.83 -16.13
C LEU A 34 -25.16 -11.49 -14.95
N ALA A 35 -25.29 -12.81 -14.97
CA ALA A 35 -25.86 -13.59 -13.87
C ALA A 35 -24.97 -13.46 -12.62
N TRP A 36 -23.66 -13.62 -12.77
CA TRP A 36 -22.70 -13.46 -11.68
C TRP A 36 -22.69 -12.05 -11.10
N ARG A 37 -22.69 -11.00 -11.94
CA ARG A 37 -22.83 -9.61 -11.47
C ARG A 37 -24.10 -9.40 -10.63
N LYS A 38 -25.17 -10.11 -10.95
CA LYS A 38 -26.44 -10.00 -10.24
C LYS A 38 -26.49 -10.89 -9.00
N ILE A 39 -25.91 -12.07 -9.03
CA ILE A 39 -26.05 -13.07 -7.97
C ILE A 39 -24.94 -12.96 -6.92
N GLY A 40 -23.76 -12.47 -7.30
CA GLY A 40 -22.61 -12.30 -6.42
C GLY A 40 -21.74 -13.56 -6.26
N ASP A 41 -22.29 -14.74 -6.55
CA ASP A 41 -21.59 -16.04 -6.45
C ASP A 41 -21.40 -16.68 -7.83
N PHE A 42 -20.20 -17.24 -8.07
CA PHE A 42 -19.81 -17.82 -9.36
C PHE A 42 -20.48 -19.17 -9.65
N HIS A 43 -20.63 -20.04 -8.66
CA HIS A 43 -21.21 -21.37 -8.86
C HIS A 43 -22.73 -21.28 -9.03
N TYR A 44 -23.40 -20.44 -8.23
CA TYR A 44 -24.83 -20.16 -8.44
C TYR A 44 -25.09 -19.40 -9.75
N ALA A 45 -24.14 -18.58 -10.20
CA ALA A 45 -24.24 -17.96 -11.52
C ALA A 45 -24.16 -18.98 -12.65
N GLU A 46 -23.41 -20.08 -12.49
CA GLU A 46 -23.33 -21.16 -13.49
C GLU A 46 -24.65 -21.92 -13.59
N GLU A 47 -25.23 -22.30 -12.45
CA GLU A 47 -26.56 -22.92 -12.38
C GLU A 47 -27.65 -22.02 -12.97
N VAL A 48 -27.68 -20.74 -12.58
CA VAL A 48 -28.66 -19.78 -13.09
C VAL A 48 -28.45 -19.51 -14.58
N THR A 49 -27.21 -19.52 -15.06
CA THR A 49 -26.92 -19.38 -16.50
C THR A 49 -27.49 -20.55 -17.28
N GLN A 50 -27.33 -21.77 -16.78
CA GLN A 50 -27.95 -22.96 -17.38
C GLN A 50 -29.48 -22.80 -17.44
N ASP A 51 -30.11 -22.40 -16.34
CA ASP A 51 -31.57 -22.20 -16.29
C ASP A 51 -32.06 -21.09 -17.24
N ILE A 52 -31.28 -20.02 -17.38
CA ILE A 52 -31.58 -18.94 -18.32
C ILE A 52 -31.59 -19.48 -19.75
N PHE A 53 -30.59 -20.26 -20.17
CA PHE A 53 -30.56 -20.80 -21.53
C PHE A 53 -31.68 -21.82 -21.79
N LEU A 54 -32.06 -22.63 -20.80
CA LEU A 54 -33.22 -23.52 -20.91
C LEU A 54 -34.53 -22.73 -21.05
N GLN A 55 -34.70 -21.63 -20.31
CA GLN A 55 -35.86 -20.75 -20.45
C GLN A 55 -35.88 -20.01 -21.78
N VAL A 56 -34.71 -19.60 -22.28
CA VAL A 56 -34.54 -18.96 -23.58
C VAL A 56 -34.93 -19.90 -24.70
N TYR A 57 -34.50 -21.16 -24.65
CA TYR A 57 -34.88 -22.19 -25.62
C TYR A 57 -36.41 -22.38 -25.65
N ASN A 58 -37.02 -22.59 -24.48
CA ASN A 58 -38.47 -22.80 -24.38
C ASN A 58 -39.32 -21.60 -24.81
N LYS A 59 -38.79 -20.38 -24.67
CA LYS A 59 -39.52 -19.14 -25.00
C LYS A 59 -39.08 -18.52 -26.32
N LEU A 60 -38.18 -19.17 -27.07
CA LEU A 60 -37.62 -18.58 -28.28
C LEU A 60 -38.70 -18.29 -29.34
N SER A 61 -39.75 -19.12 -29.42
CA SER A 61 -40.91 -18.93 -30.29
C SER A 61 -41.75 -17.69 -29.97
N THR A 62 -41.58 -17.09 -28.79
CA THR A 62 -42.28 -15.87 -28.37
C THR A 62 -41.58 -14.60 -28.83
N LEU A 63 -40.36 -14.70 -29.38
CA LEU A 63 -39.59 -13.56 -29.88
C LEU A 63 -40.16 -13.09 -31.23
N LYS A 64 -40.76 -11.90 -31.24
CA LYS A 64 -41.43 -11.32 -32.43
C LYS A 64 -40.47 -10.82 -33.51
N ASP A 65 -39.28 -10.36 -33.13
CA ASP A 65 -38.23 -9.89 -34.06
C ASP A 65 -36.89 -10.54 -33.69
N PRO A 66 -36.40 -11.51 -34.49
CA PRO A 66 -35.13 -12.20 -34.25
C PRO A 66 -33.92 -11.25 -34.15
N ARG A 67 -33.98 -10.05 -34.74
CA ARG A 67 -32.90 -9.05 -34.66
C ARG A 67 -32.72 -8.46 -33.27
N GLN A 68 -33.71 -8.62 -32.39
CA GLN A 68 -33.68 -8.11 -31.02
C GLN A 68 -33.24 -9.17 -30.00
N PHE A 69 -32.78 -10.34 -30.46
CA PHE A 69 -32.45 -11.48 -29.62
C PHE A 69 -31.49 -11.14 -28.48
N ALA A 70 -30.41 -10.40 -28.74
CA ALA A 70 -29.44 -10.03 -27.70
C ALA A 70 -30.06 -9.14 -26.60
N GLY A 71 -30.91 -8.18 -26.97
CA GLY A 71 -31.63 -7.33 -26.02
C GLY A 71 -32.70 -8.10 -25.25
N TRP A 72 -33.39 -9.01 -25.92
CA TRP A 72 -34.37 -9.90 -25.30
C TRP A 72 -33.72 -10.87 -24.30
N LEU A 73 -32.58 -11.47 -24.66
CA LEU A 73 -31.77 -12.35 -23.80
C LEU A 73 -31.27 -11.62 -22.56
N TYR A 74 -30.83 -10.37 -22.70
CA TYR A 74 -30.44 -9.52 -21.58
C TYR A 74 -31.61 -9.30 -20.59
N VAL A 75 -32.79 -8.97 -21.10
CA VAL A 75 -34.00 -8.75 -20.27
C VAL A 75 -34.42 -10.04 -19.57
N MET A 76 -34.38 -11.17 -20.27
CA MET A 76 -34.67 -12.49 -19.71
C MET A 76 -33.69 -12.84 -18.57
N THR A 77 -32.40 -12.66 -18.81
CA THR A 77 -31.34 -12.87 -17.81
C THR A 77 -31.54 -11.98 -16.58
N SER A 78 -31.79 -10.68 -16.80
CA SER A 78 -32.00 -9.72 -15.71
C SER A 78 -33.23 -10.06 -14.86
N ARG A 79 -34.36 -10.40 -15.50
CA ARG A 79 -35.59 -10.80 -14.79
C ARG A 79 -35.41 -12.10 -14.03
N HIS A 80 -34.76 -13.08 -14.64
CA HIS A 80 -34.50 -14.37 -14.00
C HIS A 80 -33.61 -14.21 -12.77
N CYS A 81 -32.53 -13.43 -12.87
CA CYS A 81 -31.66 -13.14 -11.72
C CYS A 81 -32.35 -12.31 -10.62
N SER A 82 -33.26 -11.41 -10.99
CA SER A 82 -34.08 -10.65 -10.03
C SER A 82 -35.10 -11.53 -9.32
N ASN A 83 -35.73 -12.47 -10.01
CA ASN A 83 -36.64 -13.45 -9.42
C ASN A 83 -35.86 -14.42 -8.53
N TRP A 84 -34.76 -14.98 -9.01
CA TRP A 84 -33.87 -15.83 -8.22
C TRP A 84 -33.42 -15.12 -6.94
N ARG A 85 -33.02 -13.84 -7.01
CA ARG A 85 -32.68 -13.06 -5.81
C ARG A 85 -33.86 -12.75 -4.90
N ARG A 86 -35.07 -12.66 -5.42
CA ARG A 86 -36.28 -12.43 -4.62
C ARG A 86 -36.75 -13.71 -3.93
N ASP A 87 -36.66 -14.83 -4.64
CA ASP A 87 -37.07 -16.14 -4.20
C ASP A 87 -36.01 -16.76 -3.26
N ASN A 88 -34.73 -16.37 -3.42
CA ASN A 88 -33.60 -16.66 -2.52
C ASN A 88 -33.23 -15.47 -1.59
N LYS A 89 -34.05 -14.41 -1.55
CA LYS A 89 -33.97 -13.44 -0.43
C LYS A 89 -34.48 -14.19 0.79
N PRO A 90 -33.75 -14.23 1.93
CA PRO A 90 -34.23 -14.97 3.09
C PRO A 90 -35.56 -14.37 3.52
N ARG A 91 -36.64 -15.09 3.20
CA ARG A 91 -37.95 -14.83 3.74
C ARG A 91 -37.80 -15.12 5.23
N LEU A 92 -38.05 -14.11 6.08
CA LEU A 92 -38.22 -14.28 7.52
C LEU A 92 -39.25 -15.40 7.74
N GLN A 93 -38.75 -16.62 7.86
CA GLN A 93 -39.47 -17.78 8.32
C GLN A 93 -38.93 -18.05 9.72
N LEU A 94 -39.89 -18.19 10.62
CA LEU A 94 -39.77 -18.39 12.06
C LEU A 94 -38.46 -19.08 12.47
N LEU A 95 -37.68 -18.40 13.32
CA LEU A 95 -36.46 -18.89 13.98
C LEU A 95 -36.67 -20.15 14.86
N GLU A 96 -37.92 -20.64 14.95
CA GLU A 96 -38.29 -21.79 15.77
C GLU A 96 -38.09 -23.14 15.06
N THR A 97 -37.62 -23.18 13.79
CA THR A 97 -37.52 -24.46 13.05
C THR A 97 -36.29 -24.70 12.16
N MET A 98 -35.23 -23.88 12.20
CA MET A 98 -34.03 -24.12 11.37
C MET A 98 -32.85 -24.67 12.16
N ALA A 99 -32.26 -25.76 11.64
CA ALA A 99 -31.02 -26.36 12.15
C ALA A 99 -29.83 -25.38 12.07
N MET A 100 -29.00 -25.38 13.12
CA MET A 100 -27.82 -24.52 13.35
C MET A 100 -26.90 -24.33 12.13
N ASP A 101 -26.85 -25.32 11.23
CA ASP A 101 -26.00 -25.37 10.04
C ASP A 101 -26.35 -24.31 8.95
N ALA A 102 -27.55 -23.72 8.98
CA ALA A 102 -27.99 -22.70 8.01
C ALA A 102 -27.58 -21.27 8.36
N VAL A 103 -27.45 -20.95 9.67
CA VAL A 103 -27.02 -19.63 10.17
C VAL A 103 -25.52 -19.44 9.94
N ASP A 104 -24.74 -20.50 10.15
CA ASP A 104 -23.30 -20.53 9.96
C ASP A 104 -22.87 -20.38 8.48
N LYS A 105 -23.56 -21.09 7.56
CA LYS A 105 -23.36 -20.94 6.11
C LYS A 105 -23.62 -19.52 5.60
N SER A 106 -24.59 -18.81 6.18
CA SER A 106 -24.95 -17.44 5.78
C SER A 106 -23.90 -16.40 6.18
N ALA A 107 -23.29 -16.51 7.35
CA ALA A 107 -22.31 -15.55 7.86
C ALA A 107 -20.95 -15.75 7.18
N TYR A 108 -20.49 -17.00 7.09
CA TYR A 108 -19.22 -17.36 6.45
C TYR A 108 -19.22 -17.10 4.94
N ALA A 109 -20.31 -17.43 4.21
CA ALA A 109 -20.41 -17.15 2.78
C ALA A 109 -20.39 -15.65 2.47
N ARG A 110 -20.96 -14.81 3.34
CA ARG A 110 -20.99 -13.36 3.16
C ARG A 110 -19.63 -12.72 3.41
N TYR A 111 -18.91 -13.13 4.44
CA TYR A 111 -17.52 -12.69 4.70
C TYR A 111 -16.55 -13.09 3.58
N ILE A 112 -16.63 -14.34 3.12
CA ILE A 112 -15.80 -14.83 1.99
C ILE A 112 -16.17 -14.10 0.69
N SER A 113 -17.45 -13.76 0.48
CA SER A 113 -17.91 -12.95 -0.65
C SER A 113 -17.31 -11.53 -0.60
N GLU A 114 -17.39 -10.85 0.54
CA GLU A 114 -16.90 -9.47 0.71
C GLU A 114 -15.36 -9.38 0.58
N GLN A 115 -14.61 -10.35 1.11
CA GLN A 115 -13.16 -10.45 0.95
C GLN A 115 -12.75 -10.72 -0.51
N ARG A 116 -13.44 -11.65 -1.20
CA ARG A 116 -13.20 -11.94 -2.62
C ARG A 116 -13.60 -10.77 -3.52
N GLU A 117 -14.62 -10.01 -3.13
CA GLU A 117 -15.09 -8.84 -3.88
C GLU A 117 -14.09 -7.67 -3.78
N ALA A 118 -13.46 -7.47 -2.62
CA ALA A 118 -12.38 -6.49 -2.42
C ALA A 118 -11.11 -6.85 -3.20
N GLU A 119 -10.64 -8.10 -3.10
CA GLU A 119 -9.46 -8.58 -3.85
C GLU A 119 -9.71 -8.57 -5.37
N SER A 120 -10.93 -8.90 -5.80
CA SER A 120 -11.33 -8.84 -7.21
C SER A 120 -11.47 -7.40 -7.72
N ALA A 121 -11.95 -6.46 -6.88
CA ALA A 121 -12.03 -5.04 -7.23
C ALA A 121 -10.64 -4.43 -7.45
N GLU A 122 -9.67 -4.76 -6.61
CA GLU A 122 -8.31 -4.26 -6.74
C GLU A 122 -7.58 -4.81 -7.98
N LYS A 123 -7.75 -6.11 -8.29
CA LYS A 123 -7.22 -6.72 -9.52
C LYS A 123 -7.85 -6.12 -10.78
N ARG A 124 -9.17 -5.87 -10.76
CA ARG A 124 -9.89 -5.17 -11.85
C ARG A 124 -9.37 -3.75 -12.04
N GLN A 125 -9.08 -3.02 -10.95
CA GLN A 125 -8.55 -1.65 -11.00
C GLN A 125 -7.16 -1.58 -11.64
N LYS A 126 -6.25 -2.48 -11.26
CA LYS A 126 -4.89 -2.57 -11.83
C LYS A 126 -4.92 -2.86 -13.34
N LEU A 127 -5.83 -3.75 -13.76
CA LEU A 127 -6.00 -4.08 -15.18
C LEU A 127 -6.57 -2.91 -15.99
N VAL A 128 -7.60 -2.22 -15.48
CA VAL A 128 -8.17 -1.02 -16.14
C VAL A 128 -7.12 0.07 -16.31
N LYS A 129 -6.30 0.33 -15.28
CA LYS A 129 -5.21 1.30 -15.35
C LYS A 129 -4.19 0.92 -16.45
N LYS A 130 -3.71 -0.32 -16.46
CA LYS A 130 -2.78 -0.85 -17.47
C LYS A 130 -3.31 -0.72 -18.91
N LEU A 131 -4.63 -0.82 -19.10
CA LEU A 131 -5.28 -0.70 -20.41
C LEU A 131 -5.45 0.76 -20.85
N ILE A 132 -5.90 1.62 -19.95
CA ILE A 132 -6.05 3.06 -20.20
C ILE A 132 -4.69 3.71 -20.50
N ASP A 133 -3.61 3.26 -19.84
CA ASP A 133 -2.26 3.80 -20.03
C ASP A 133 -1.65 3.49 -21.41
N LYS A 134 -2.19 2.51 -22.15
CA LYS A 134 -1.78 2.20 -23.53
C LYS A 134 -2.42 3.10 -24.58
N LEU A 135 -3.44 3.86 -24.20
CA LEU A 135 -4.11 4.78 -25.12
C LEU A 135 -3.34 6.10 -25.26
N PRO A 136 -3.29 6.69 -26.47
CA PRO A 136 -2.85 8.06 -26.65
C PRO A 136 -3.66 9.01 -25.77
N GLU A 137 -3.02 10.04 -25.24
CA GLU A 137 -3.62 10.97 -24.26
C GLU A 137 -4.98 11.52 -24.70
N SER A 138 -5.10 11.90 -25.99
CA SER A 138 -6.35 12.42 -26.55
C SER A 138 -7.52 11.43 -26.52
N GLU A 139 -7.25 10.13 -26.61
CA GLU A 139 -8.28 9.08 -26.59
C GLU A 139 -8.53 8.57 -25.16
N ARG A 140 -7.47 8.56 -24.34
CA ARG A 140 -7.50 8.27 -22.90
C ARG A 140 -8.40 9.24 -22.16
N THR A 141 -8.21 10.54 -22.37
CA THR A 141 -8.98 11.61 -21.72
C THR A 141 -10.46 11.49 -22.03
N VAL A 142 -10.82 11.22 -23.29
CA VAL A 142 -12.22 11.05 -23.66
C VAL A 142 -12.83 9.78 -23.07
N MET A 143 -12.06 8.67 -23.01
CA MET A 143 -12.50 7.43 -22.37
C MET A 143 -12.74 7.61 -20.87
N THR A 144 -11.84 8.32 -20.18
CA THR A 144 -11.96 8.66 -18.75
C THR A 144 -13.17 9.55 -18.50
N LEU A 145 -13.33 10.66 -19.22
CA LEU A 145 -14.45 11.59 -19.00
C LEU A 145 -15.81 10.96 -19.32
N TYR A 146 -15.89 10.11 -20.36
CA TYR A 146 -17.14 9.48 -20.77
C TYR A 146 -17.57 8.32 -19.86
N TYR A 147 -16.63 7.48 -19.42
CA TYR A 147 -16.95 6.27 -18.65
C TYR A 147 -16.69 6.38 -17.15
N LEU A 148 -15.71 7.18 -16.72
CA LEU A 148 -15.42 7.42 -15.30
C LEU A 148 -16.02 8.72 -14.81
N GLY A 149 -16.06 9.75 -15.66
CA GLY A 149 -16.72 11.02 -15.37
C GLY A 149 -18.21 11.05 -15.67
N GLU A 150 -18.76 9.97 -16.25
CA GLU A 150 -20.16 9.84 -16.71
C GLU A 150 -20.64 11.00 -17.62
N MET A 151 -19.72 11.74 -18.23
CA MET A 151 -20.04 12.90 -19.05
C MET A 151 -20.57 12.46 -20.42
N THR A 152 -21.60 13.15 -20.90
CA THR A 152 -22.10 12.98 -22.27
C THR A 152 -21.08 13.49 -23.29
N THR A 153 -21.12 12.99 -24.52
CA THR A 153 -20.24 13.47 -25.60
C THR A 153 -20.39 14.97 -25.87
N ARG A 154 -21.56 15.57 -25.56
CA ARG A 154 -21.81 17.01 -25.63
C ARG A 154 -21.15 17.79 -24.49
N GLU A 155 -21.12 17.23 -23.28
CA GLU A 155 -20.43 17.85 -22.14
C GLU A 155 -18.92 17.78 -22.31
N ILE A 156 -18.39 16.65 -22.78
CA ILE A 156 -16.96 16.49 -23.07
C ILE A 156 -16.54 17.42 -24.21
N SER A 157 -17.38 17.57 -25.23
CA SER A 157 -17.14 18.50 -26.35
C SER A 157 -17.03 19.95 -25.86
N ARG A 158 -17.95 20.40 -24.99
CA ARG A 158 -17.88 21.72 -24.34
C ARG A 158 -16.66 21.86 -23.42
N PHE A 159 -16.34 20.80 -22.67
CA PHE A 159 -15.25 20.80 -21.70
C PHE A 159 -13.87 20.85 -22.36
N LEU A 160 -13.67 20.11 -23.46
CA LEU A 160 -12.38 20.04 -24.18
C LEU A 160 -12.27 21.02 -25.36
N GLY A 161 -13.31 21.79 -25.67
CA GLY A 161 -13.30 22.75 -26.78
C GLY A 161 -13.19 22.12 -28.17
N VAL A 162 -13.61 20.86 -28.33
CA VAL A 162 -13.55 20.12 -29.62
C VAL A 162 -14.94 19.63 -30.04
N SER A 163 -15.16 19.41 -31.33
CA SER A 163 -16.48 19.00 -31.84
C SER A 163 -16.96 17.65 -31.27
N VAL A 164 -18.27 17.47 -31.16
CA VAL A 164 -18.90 16.20 -30.74
C VAL A 164 -18.47 15.05 -31.66
N HIS A 165 -18.22 15.34 -32.94
CA HIS A 165 -17.71 14.37 -33.91
C HIS A 165 -16.30 13.89 -33.54
N THR A 166 -15.41 14.82 -33.17
CA THR A 166 -14.05 14.51 -32.70
C THR A 166 -14.05 13.66 -31.44
N ILE A 167 -14.93 13.96 -30.47
CA ILE A 167 -15.13 13.14 -29.26
C ILE A 167 -15.58 11.72 -29.61
N THR A 168 -16.56 11.60 -30.50
CA THR A 168 -17.11 10.31 -30.93
C THR A 168 -16.05 9.47 -31.67
N SER A 169 -15.24 10.12 -32.50
CA SER A 169 -14.13 9.51 -33.24
C SER A 169 -13.02 9.01 -32.28
N ARG A 170 -12.62 9.83 -31.31
CA ARG A 170 -11.63 9.45 -30.26
C ARG A 170 -12.12 8.26 -29.42
N LEU A 171 -13.39 8.23 -29.03
CA LEU A 171 -13.99 7.06 -28.34
C LEU A 171 -13.96 5.79 -29.20
N GLN A 172 -14.27 5.91 -30.48
CA GLN A 172 -14.24 4.76 -31.40
C GLN A 172 -12.82 4.23 -31.62
N ARG A 173 -11.82 5.12 -31.75
CA ARG A 173 -10.41 4.73 -31.91
C ARG A 173 -9.85 4.08 -30.66
N ALA A 174 -10.08 4.65 -29.47
CA ALA A 174 -9.67 4.02 -28.22
C ALA A 174 -10.29 2.62 -28.06
N ARG A 175 -11.59 2.46 -28.36
CA ARG A 175 -12.24 1.15 -28.33
C ARG A 175 -11.59 0.16 -29.31
N ARG A 176 -11.18 0.59 -30.50
CA ARG A 176 -10.49 -0.27 -31.49
C ARG A 176 -9.06 -0.61 -31.08
N ARG A 177 -8.30 0.32 -30.50
CA ARG A 177 -6.93 0.06 -30.02
C ARG A 177 -6.94 -0.94 -28.86
N LEU A 178 -7.87 -0.79 -27.93
CA LEU A 178 -8.05 -1.76 -26.83
C LEU A 178 -8.55 -3.13 -27.32
N GLN A 179 -9.17 -3.21 -28.50
CA GLN A 179 -9.52 -4.48 -29.15
C GLN A 179 -8.32 -5.19 -29.75
N GLN A 180 -7.21 -4.51 -30.09
CA GLN A 180 -6.03 -5.17 -30.67
C GLN A 180 -5.17 -5.91 -29.63
N ASP A 181 -5.33 -5.57 -28.35
CA ASP A 181 -4.65 -6.20 -27.20
C ASP A 181 -5.49 -7.35 -26.56
N GLU A 182 -6.51 -7.83 -27.25
CA GLU A 182 -7.53 -8.78 -26.78
C GLU A 182 -6.96 -10.12 -26.26
N THR A 183 -5.87 -10.61 -26.84
CA THR A 183 -5.20 -11.85 -26.41
C THR A 183 -4.58 -11.73 -25.01
N LEU A 184 -3.96 -10.59 -24.68
CA LEU A 184 -3.39 -10.33 -23.35
C LEU A 184 -4.50 -10.13 -22.30
N LEU A 185 -5.57 -9.43 -22.66
CA LEU A 185 -6.77 -9.21 -21.84
C LEU A 185 -7.46 -10.52 -21.43
N ILE A 186 -7.56 -11.46 -22.35
CA ILE A 186 -8.17 -12.78 -22.13
C ILE A 186 -7.19 -13.71 -21.40
N GLN A 187 -5.89 -13.69 -21.74
CA GLN A 187 -4.92 -14.62 -21.17
C GLN A 187 -4.51 -14.25 -19.72
N GLU A 188 -4.39 -12.96 -19.37
CA GLU A 188 -4.14 -12.52 -17.98
C GLU A 188 -5.36 -12.70 -17.05
N MET A 189 -6.60 -12.64 -17.59
CA MET A 189 -7.83 -12.82 -16.80
C MET A 189 -8.36 -14.27 -16.79
N LEU A 190 -8.23 -15.01 -17.89
CA LEU A 190 -8.79 -16.36 -18.06
C LEU A 190 -7.71 -17.46 -18.05
N GLY A 191 -6.42 -17.11 -18.00
CA GLY A 191 -5.34 -18.08 -17.75
C GLY A 191 -5.46 -18.79 -16.40
N SER A 192 -6.26 -18.25 -15.47
CA SER A 192 -6.58 -18.87 -14.18
C SER A 192 -7.98 -19.49 -14.10
N PHE A 193 -8.83 -19.38 -15.13
CA PHE A 193 -10.22 -19.84 -15.08
C PHE A 193 -10.63 -20.58 -16.36
N GLN A 194 -10.52 -21.91 -16.33
CA GLN A 194 -11.20 -22.76 -17.30
C GLN A 194 -12.67 -22.89 -16.88
N LEU A 195 -13.60 -22.33 -17.67
CA LEU A 195 -14.99 -22.82 -17.67
C LEU A 195 -14.95 -24.29 -18.09
N SER A 196 -15.68 -25.15 -17.39
CA SER A 196 -15.75 -26.55 -17.80
C SER A 196 -16.25 -26.64 -19.24
N THR A 197 -15.60 -27.45 -20.05
CA THR A 197 -16.12 -27.84 -21.37
C THR A 197 -17.50 -28.52 -21.25
N ASP A 198 -17.85 -28.99 -20.05
CA ASP A 198 -19.10 -29.68 -19.71
C ASP A 198 -20.35 -28.80 -19.69
N LEU A 199 -20.28 -27.47 -19.51
CA LEU A 199 -21.51 -26.64 -19.40
C LEU A 199 -22.34 -26.65 -20.70
N SER A 200 -21.68 -26.51 -21.85
CA SER A 200 -22.35 -26.53 -23.15
C SER A 200 -22.85 -27.92 -23.52
N GLU A 201 -22.15 -28.97 -23.08
CA GLU A 201 -22.56 -30.37 -23.27
C GLU A 201 -23.73 -30.73 -22.34
N SER A 202 -23.72 -30.28 -21.10
CA SER A 202 -24.80 -30.44 -20.10
C SER A 202 -26.09 -29.76 -20.52
N ILE A 203 -26.02 -28.54 -21.08
CA ILE A 203 -27.18 -27.86 -21.68
C ILE A 203 -27.69 -28.65 -22.90
N THR A 204 -26.79 -29.12 -23.76
CA THR A 204 -27.17 -29.89 -24.96
C THR A 204 -27.80 -31.23 -24.60
N GLN A 205 -27.32 -31.90 -23.55
CA GLN A 205 -27.83 -33.17 -23.06
C GLN A 205 -29.20 -33.00 -22.39
N LYS A 206 -29.40 -31.95 -21.57
CA LYS A 206 -30.72 -31.60 -21.01
C LYS A 206 -31.75 -31.22 -22.08
N ILE A 207 -31.32 -30.62 -23.20
CA ILE A 207 -32.19 -30.34 -24.35
C ILE A 207 -32.50 -31.65 -25.11
N ALA A 208 -31.53 -32.55 -25.29
CA ALA A 208 -31.73 -33.85 -25.94
C ALA A 208 -32.68 -34.79 -25.14
N ASP A 209 -32.73 -34.67 -23.82
CA ASP A 209 -33.66 -35.39 -22.94
C ASP A 209 -35.11 -34.84 -23.01
N MET A 210 -35.31 -33.64 -23.57
CA MET A 210 -36.63 -33.12 -23.93
C MET A 210 -36.97 -33.63 -25.35
N LYS A 211 -37.98 -34.50 -25.49
CA LYS A 211 -38.30 -35.31 -26.70
C LYS A 211 -38.02 -34.63 -28.07
N PRO A 212 -37.47 -35.37 -29.07
CA PRO A 212 -36.78 -34.81 -30.23
C PRO A 212 -37.65 -34.66 -31.49
N ILE A 213 -37.23 -33.80 -32.43
CA ILE A 213 -37.52 -33.96 -33.86
C ILE A 213 -36.20 -33.92 -34.64
N ALA A 214 -36.08 -34.87 -35.58
CA ALA A 214 -34.83 -35.36 -36.16
C ALA A 214 -34.07 -34.41 -37.11
N SER A 215 -32.74 -34.55 -37.12
CA SER A 215 -31.78 -33.88 -38.02
C SER A 215 -31.54 -34.63 -39.35
N PRO A 216 -31.03 -33.94 -40.39
CA PRO A 216 -30.10 -34.52 -41.37
C PRO A 216 -28.80 -33.69 -41.56
N PRO A 217 -27.78 -34.19 -42.31
CA PRO A 217 -26.37 -34.04 -41.92
C PRO A 217 -25.48 -33.11 -42.77
N THR A 218 -24.27 -32.84 -42.22
CA THR A 218 -22.99 -32.35 -42.84
C THR A 218 -22.88 -30.84 -43.17
N LYS A 219 -21.74 -30.11 -43.10
CA LYS A 219 -20.29 -30.40 -43.06
C LYS A 219 -19.48 -29.12 -42.64
N SER A 220 -18.36 -29.33 -41.94
CA SER A 220 -17.09 -28.56 -41.78
C SER A 220 -16.95 -27.01 -41.93
N ALA A 221 -16.30 -26.44 -40.89
CA ALA A 221 -15.26 -25.39 -40.82
C ALA A 221 -15.55 -23.89 -41.07
N ILE A 222 -15.22 -23.04 -40.08
CA ILE A 222 -14.13 -22.01 -40.04
C ILE A 222 -14.37 -21.07 -38.81
N PRO A 223 -13.30 -20.54 -38.15
CA PRO A 223 -13.39 -19.90 -36.84
C PRO A 223 -13.46 -18.38 -36.92
N TRP A 224 -14.44 -17.74 -36.26
CA TRP A 224 -14.41 -16.28 -36.05
C TRP A 224 -14.97 -15.88 -34.69
N LEU A 225 -14.06 -15.35 -33.87
CA LEU A 225 -14.27 -14.63 -32.61
C LEU A 225 -14.36 -13.14 -32.95
N ALA A 226 -15.49 -12.51 -32.67
CA ALA A 226 -15.55 -11.08 -32.41
C ALA A 226 -16.87 -10.74 -31.70
N VAL A 227 -16.78 -9.83 -30.74
CA VAL A 227 -17.84 -9.28 -29.85
C VAL A 227 -17.93 -9.93 -28.48
N GLY A 228 -16.88 -9.71 -27.70
CA GLY A 228 -16.94 -9.64 -26.22
C GLY A 228 -16.42 -8.31 -25.64
N VAL A 229 -15.53 -7.60 -26.34
CA VAL A 229 -14.64 -6.60 -25.73
C VAL A 229 -15.32 -5.29 -25.30
N ALA A 230 -16.24 -4.74 -26.08
CA ALA A 230 -16.88 -3.46 -25.74
C ALA A 230 -17.78 -3.56 -24.50
N ALA A 231 -18.45 -4.71 -24.29
CA ALA A 231 -19.25 -4.95 -23.10
C ALA A 231 -18.38 -5.22 -21.86
N VAL A 232 -17.25 -5.91 -22.04
CA VAL A 232 -16.28 -6.20 -20.95
C VAL A 232 -15.61 -4.91 -20.46
N LEU A 233 -15.21 -4.01 -21.36
CA LEU A 233 -14.57 -2.74 -20.98
C LEU A 233 -15.55 -1.79 -20.28
N VAL A 234 -16.81 -1.74 -20.75
CA VAL A 234 -17.88 -1.00 -20.09
C VAL A 234 -18.24 -1.63 -18.74
N MET A 235 -18.21 -2.96 -18.61
CA MET A 235 -18.40 -3.65 -17.33
C MET A 235 -17.23 -3.45 -16.34
N LEU A 236 -15.99 -3.30 -16.82
CA LEU A 236 -14.82 -2.98 -16.00
C LEU A 236 -14.86 -1.54 -15.46
N MET A 237 -15.40 -0.59 -16.24
CA MET A 237 -15.42 0.85 -15.89
C MET A 237 -16.60 1.25 -15.00
N LEU A 238 -17.78 0.63 -15.16
CA LEU A 238 -19.00 0.94 -14.40
C LEU A 238 -18.99 0.46 -12.93
N GLY A 239 -17.90 -0.13 -12.46
CA GLY A 239 -17.73 -0.62 -11.07
C GLY A 239 -16.90 0.29 -10.16
N LEU A 240 -16.39 1.42 -10.66
CA LEU A 240 -15.63 2.39 -9.89
C LEU A 240 -16.61 3.42 -9.28
N SER A 241 -16.68 3.53 -7.96
CA SER A 241 -17.53 4.54 -7.32
C SER A 241 -16.97 5.96 -7.57
N ASN A 242 -17.85 6.97 -7.56
CA ASN A 242 -17.49 8.39 -7.72
C ASN A 242 -16.39 8.90 -6.74
N LYS A 243 -16.06 8.14 -5.68
CA LYS A 243 -15.03 8.46 -4.70
C LYS A 243 -13.59 8.35 -5.23
N TYR A 244 -13.38 7.76 -6.42
CA TYR A 244 -12.05 7.45 -6.97
C TYR A 244 -11.66 8.25 -8.24
N LEU A 245 -12.53 9.17 -8.67
CA LEU A 245 -12.33 10.03 -9.85
C LEU A 245 -11.06 10.90 -9.76
N MET A 246 -10.67 11.33 -8.56
CA MET A 246 -9.53 12.22 -8.35
C MET A 246 -8.16 11.57 -8.58
N ARG A 247 -8.06 10.24 -8.67
CA ARG A 247 -6.77 9.52 -8.84
C ARG A 247 -6.40 9.21 -10.29
N PHE A 248 -7.30 9.47 -11.25
CA PHE A 248 -7.06 9.29 -12.68
C PHE A 248 -6.79 10.61 -13.43
N GLN A 249 -6.76 11.73 -12.72
CA GLN A 249 -6.48 13.04 -13.29
C GLN A 249 -4.96 13.30 -13.26
N ARG A 250 -4.32 13.26 -14.43
CA ARG A 250 -3.16 14.13 -14.69
C ARG A 250 -3.70 15.47 -15.22
N PRO A 251 -3.04 16.62 -14.95
CA PRO A 251 -3.41 17.88 -15.57
C PRO A 251 -3.39 17.72 -17.09
N TYR A 252 -4.49 18.10 -17.74
CA TYR A 252 -4.57 18.12 -19.20
C TYR A 252 -3.52 19.09 -19.75
N SER A 253 -2.58 18.62 -20.56
CA SER A 253 -1.64 19.52 -21.24
C SER A 253 -2.31 20.13 -22.47
N PHE A 254 -2.43 21.46 -22.48
CA PHE A 254 -2.87 22.20 -23.67
C PHE A 254 -1.84 22.14 -24.83
N GLU A 255 -0.64 21.62 -24.57
CA GLU A 255 0.48 21.55 -25.53
C GLU A 255 0.68 20.15 -26.14
N ALA A 256 -0.13 19.16 -25.77
CA ALA A 256 -0.03 17.81 -26.32
C ALA A 256 -0.32 17.82 -27.84
N ALA A 257 0.69 17.50 -28.66
CA ALA A 257 0.60 17.49 -30.11
C ALA A 257 -0.53 16.57 -30.59
N SER A 258 -1.64 17.15 -31.05
CA SER A 258 -2.68 16.39 -31.74
C SER A 258 -2.16 15.97 -33.11
N GLU A 259 -2.21 14.67 -33.42
CA GLU A 259 -2.02 14.20 -34.80
C GLU A 259 -2.96 14.99 -35.74
N PRO A 260 -2.46 15.54 -36.86
CA PRO A 260 -3.24 16.41 -37.71
C PRO A 260 -4.23 15.57 -38.51
N THR A 261 -5.53 15.78 -38.28
CA THR A 261 -6.53 15.48 -39.30
C THR A 261 -7.46 16.67 -39.40
N ILE A 262 -7.32 17.36 -40.52
CA ILE A 262 -8.01 18.59 -40.91
C ILE A 262 -9.51 18.33 -40.99
N GLU A 263 -10.31 19.14 -40.29
CA GLU A 263 -11.61 19.60 -40.76
C GLU A 263 -11.88 20.99 -40.16
N ILE A 264 -11.78 22.01 -41.02
CA ILE A 264 -12.09 23.42 -40.74
C ILE A 264 -13.60 23.59 -40.87
N ILE A 265 -14.30 24.10 -39.85
CA ILE A 265 -15.51 24.94 -40.01
C ILE A 265 -15.58 25.96 -38.85
N ASP A 266 -15.63 27.24 -39.23
CA ASP A 266 -15.88 28.43 -38.41
C ASP A 266 -17.27 28.40 -37.73
N THR A 267 -17.37 28.80 -36.46
CA THR A 267 -18.52 29.62 -36.00
C THR A 267 -18.19 30.41 -34.72
N ASP A 268 -18.71 31.63 -34.67
CA ASP A 268 -18.43 32.73 -33.76
C ASP A 268 -18.77 32.50 -32.27
N ILE A 269 -17.93 33.12 -31.43
CA ILE A 269 -18.08 33.25 -29.98
C ILE A 269 -19.13 34.33 -29.68
N ILE A 270 -20.21 33.98 -28.99
CA ILE A 270 -21.02 34.93 -28.22
C ILE A 270 -21.04 34.49 -26.76
N LEU A 271 -20.29 35.22 -25.94
CA LEU A 271 -20.39 35.23 -24.49
C LEU A 271 -21.62 36.07 -24.12
N ASP A 272 -22.64 35.45 -23.54
CA ASP A 272 -23.69 36.18 -22.81
C ASP A 272 -23.72 35.72 -21.36
N ILE A 273 -23.03 36.50 -20.52
CA ILE A 273 -23.12 36.48 -19.08
C ILE A 273 -24.31 37.37 -18.71
N VAL A 274 -25.36 36.80 -18.12
CA VAL A 274 -26.34 37.59 -17.36
C VAL A 274 -26.40 37.07 -15.93
N SER A 275 -25.64 37.77 -15.08
CA SER A 275 -25.85 37.86 -13.65
C SER A 275 -27.02 38.82 -13.38
N LYS A 276 -27.90 38.51 -12.41
CA LYS A 276 -28.64 39.53 -11.66
C LYS A 276 -29.00 39.06 -10.23
N PRO A 277 -29.16 40.02 -9.30
CA PRO A 277 -28.72 39.89 -7.91
C PRO A 277 -29.85 40.03 -6.88
N ALA A 278 -29.42 39.91 -5.62
CA ALA A 278 -30.13 39.99 -4.35
C ALA A 278 -31.25 41.03 -4.20
N VAL A 279 -32.20 40.73 -3.30
CA VAL A 279 -32.89 41.75 -2.49
C VAL A 279 -32.88 41.38 -1.02
N ARG A 280 -32.35 42.34 -0.27
CA ARG A 280 -32.19 42.52 1.19
C ARG A 280 -33.42 43.27 1.73
N ASN A 281 -33.70 43.15 3.03
CA ASN A 281 -33.99 44.24 4.00
C ASN A 281 -34.51 43.62 5.31
N GLN A 282 -33.76 43.63 6.42
CA GLN A 282 -33.47 44.71 7.39
C GLN A 282 -34.55 44.95 8.47
N ALA A 283 -34.21 44.49 9.69
CA ALA A 283 -34.09 45.19 10.98
C ALA A 283 -35.27 45.97 11.62
N GLY A 284 -35.46 45.75 12.94
CA GLY A 284 -36.03 46.74 13.87
C GLY A 284 -36.51 46.16 15.22
N ARG A 285 -35.90 46.64 16.33
CA ARG A 285 -36.24 46.41 17.76
C ARG A 285 -37.66 46.95 18.11
N THR A 286 -38.39 46.64 19.19
CA THR A 286 -38.13 46.82 20.65
C THR A 286 -39.35 46.35 21.48
N GLU A 287 -39.10 45.97 22.75
CA GLU A 287 -39.88 46.22 23.99
C GLU A 287 -41.24 45.54 24.36
N THR A 288 -41.17 44.89 25.54
CA THR A 288 -42.06 44.90 26.73
C THR A 288 -43.51 44.35 26.73
N ALA A 289 -43.67 43.27 27.51
CA ALA A 289 -44.67 42.96 28.54
C ALA A 289 -46.11 43.56 28.48
N ARG A 290 -47.13 42.68 28.40
CA ARG A 290 -48.08 42.35 29.51
C ARG A 290 -49.27 41.48 29.08
N LYS A 291 -49.66 40.62 30.04
CA LYS A 291 -51.02 40.13 30.38
C LYS A 291 -51.66 38.98 29.58
N SER A 292 -51.57 37.80 30.20
CA SER A 292 -52.67 36.90 30.58
C SER A 292 -54.03 37.02 29.85
N SER A 293 -54.45 35.91 29.25
CA SER A 293 -55.78 35.35 29.51
C SER A 293 -55.70 33.81 29.53
N SER A 294 -56.30 33.26 30.58
CA SER A 294 -56.44 31.85 30.89
C SER A 294 -57.54 31.20 30.04
N ALA A 295 -57.23 30.06 29.42
CA ALA A 295 -58.22 29.02 29.13
C ALA A 295 -57.58 27.67 29.48
N GLY A 296 -58.22 26.97 30.41
CA GLY A 296 -57.62 25.92 31.23
C GLY A 296 -57.25 24.64 30.49
N LEU A 297 -56.08 24.12 30.86
CA LEU A 297 -55.72 22.72 30.71
C LEU A 297 -56.07 22.03 32.04
N GLN A 298 -57.20 21.32 32.08
CA GLN A 298 -57.35 20.22 33.01
C GLN A 298 -56.45 19.09 32.51
N ILE A 299 -55.21 19.05 32.98
CA ILE A 299 -54.43 17.81 32.96
C ILE A 299 -55.08 16.92 34.01
N SER A 300 -55.66 15.81 33.57
CA SER A 300 -56.26 14.86 34.49
C SER A 300 -55.17 14.32 35.44
N GLU A 301 -55.46 14.16 36.73
CA GLU A 301 -54.54 13.49 37.66
C GLU A 301 -54.15 12.07 37.18
N SER A 302 -54.90 11.49 36.24
CA SER A 302 -54.59 10.21 35.62
C SER A 302 -53.43 10.26 34.62
N ASP A 303 -53.25 11.38 33.90
CA ASP A 303 -52.16 11.54 32.92
C ASP A 303 -50.83 11.87 33.62
N ALA A 304 -50.87 12.65 34.70
CA ALA A 304 -49.70 12.91 35.54
C ALA A 304 -49.21 11.66 36.28
N ARG A 305 -50.14 10.79 36.74
CA ARG A 305 -49.79 9.50 37.35
C ARG A 305 -49.28 8.47 36.34
N ARG A 306 -49.83 8.45 35.11
CA ARG A 306 -49.33 7.61 34.02
C ARG A 306 -47.91 7.99 33.61
N ASN A 307 -47.64 9.28 33.38
CA ASN A 307 -46.30 9.74 33.02
C ASN A 307 -45.27 9.44 34.12
N ALA A 308 -45.63 9.61 35.40
CA ALA A 308 -44.75 9.26 36.52
C ALA A 308 -44.51 7.74 36.63
N SER A 309 -45.46 6.90 36.26
CA SER A 309 -45.30 5.44 36.22
C SER A 309 -44.50 4.95 35.01
N GLU A 310 -44.64 5.58 33.85
CA GLU A 310 -43.83 5.29 32.66
C GLU A 310 -42.37 5.72 32.85
N GLU A 311 -42.16 6.86 33.48
CA GLU A 311 -40.82 7.37 33.80
C GLU A 311 -40.13 6.49 34.85
N SER A 312 -40.86 6.01 35.88
CA SER A 312 -40.30 5.08 36.88
C SER A 312 -40.00 3.69 36.31
N LEU A 313 -40.83 3.18 35.38
CA LEU A 313 -40.57 1.93 34.66
C LEU A 313 -39.33 2.06 33.76
N ARG A 314 -39.21 3.15 33.00
CA ARG A 314 -38.04 3.41 32.15
C ARG A 314 -36.74 3.58 32.95
N LEU A 315 -36.82 4.24 34.10
CA LEU A 315 -35.70 4.38 35.05
C LEU A 315 -35.27 3.01 35.62
N SER A 316 -36.24 2.14 35.94
CA SER A 316 -35.95 0.78 36.39
C SER A 316 -35.26 -0.05 35.31
N GLU A 317 -35.64 0.09 34.04
CA GLU A 317 -35.03 -0.66 32.94
C GLU A 317 -33.62 -0.18 32.60
N THR A 318 -33.39 1.15 32.58
CA THR A 318 -32.03 1.70 32.40
C THR A 318 -31.05 1.25 33.46
N GLN A 319 -31.54 0.85 34.64
CA GLN A 319 -30.69 0.48 35.76
C GLN A 319 -30.04 -0.90 35.58
N TRP A 320 -30.74 -1.86 34.97
CA TRP A 320 -30.23 -3.23 34.78
C TRP A 320 -29.94 -3.57 33.30
N MET A 321 -30.39 -2.74 32.35
CA MET A 321 -30.01 -2.82 30.94
C MET A 321 -29.72 -1.40 30.41
N PRO A 322 -28.51 -0.87 30.69
CA PRO A 322 -28.17 0.52 30.45
C PRO A 322 -28.00 0.87 28.96
N ASP A 323 -27.57 -0.08 28.12
CA ASP A 323 -27.36 0.17 26.69
C ASP A 323 -28.70 0.36 25.96
N PRO A 324 -28.95 1.54 25.37
CA PRO A 324 -30.23 1.84 24.74
C PRO A 324 -30.46 1.01 23.47
N ALA A 325 -29.41 0.72 22.70
CA ALA A 325 -29.51 -0.02 21.45
C ALA A 325 -29.80 -1.51 21.71
N LEU A 326 -29.16 -2.08 22.73
CA LEU A 326 -29.42 -3.44 23.18
C LEU A 326 -30.87 -3.58 23.68
N ARG A 327 -31.32 -2.67 24.54
CA ARG A 327 -32.67 -2.68 25.09
C ARG A 327 -33.75 -2.51 24.03
N GLU A 328 -33.56 -1.60 23.09
CA GLU A 328 -34.47 -1.43 21.96
C GLU A 328 -34.53 -2.70 21.11
N ALA A 329 -33.39 -3.32 20.84
CA ALA A 329 -33.37 -4.55 20.04
C ALA A 329 -34.06 -5.75 20.74
N VAL A 330 -33.93 -5.87 22.07
CA VAL A 330 -34.68 -6.88 22.83
C VAL A 330 -36.18 -6.63 22.74
N ARG A 331 -36.61 -5.36 22.84
CA ARG A 331 -38.02 -4.99 22.67
C ARG A 331 -38.52 -5.27 21.26
N GLU A 332 -37.76 -4.94 20.23
CA GLU A 332 -38.07 -5.21 18.83
C GLU A 332 -38.27 -6.71 18.58
N LYS A 333 -37.38 -7.55 19.14
CA LYS A 333 -37.43 -9.01 18.96
C LYS A 333 -38.79 -9.60 19.41
N PHE A 334 -39.30 -9.13 20.54
CA PHE A 334 -40.55 -9.63 21.13
C PHE A 334 -41.78 -8.78 20.80
N GLY A 335 -41.62 -7.68 20.06
CA GLY A 335 -42.69 -6.73 19.79
C GLY A 335 -43.26 -6.08 21.06
N ILE A 336 -42.42 -5.88 22.09
CA ILE A 336 -42.85 -5.28 23.37
C ILE A 336 -42.94 -3.75 23.19
N PRO A 337 -44.15 -3.17 23.30
CA PRO A 337 -44.32 -1.73 23.14
C PRO A 337 -43.63 -0.94 24.26
N ALA A 338 -43.29 0.32 24.00
CA ALA A 338 -42.43 1.14 24.85
C ALA A 338 -43.01 1.48 26.25
N ASP A 339 -44.28 1.18 26.46
CA ASP A 339 -45.05 1.34 27.70
C ASP A 339 -45.21 0.02 28.49
N ALA A 340 -44.85 -1.12 27.90
CA ALA A 340 -44.86 -2.42 28.57
C ALA A 340 -43.51 -2.69 29.28
N PRO A 341 -43.53 -3.26 30.50
CA PRO A 341 -42.33 -3.50 31.30
C PRO A 341 -41.50 -4.63 30.70
N LEU A 342 -40.23 -4.35 30.38
CA LEU A 342 -39.23 -5.36 30.12
C LEU A 342 -38.63 -5.78 31.46
N THR A 343 -38.68 -7.07 31.80
CA THR A 343 -38.17 -7.58 33.08
C THR A 343 -37.09 -8.65 32.88
N GLN A 344 -36.22 -8.80 33.86
CA GLN A 344 -35.18 -9.85 33.87
C GLN A 344 -35.80 -11.25 33.72
N ALA A 345 -36.91 -11.52 34.42
CA ALA A 345 -37.64 -12.79 34.33
C ALA A 345 -38.17 -13.05 32.91
N TYR A 346 -38.63 -12.00 32.21
CA TYR A 346 -39.07 -12.14 30.83
C TYR A 346 -37.93 -12.55 29.88
N LEU A 347 -36.74 -11.96 30.03
CA LEU A 347 -35.56 -12.39 29.27
C LEU A 347 -35.21 -13.84 29.59
N GLN A 348 -35.26 -14.23 30.86
CA GLN A 348 -34.94 -15.57 31.31
C GLN A 348 -35.86 -16.63 30.68
N GLU A 349 -37.18 -16.37 30.59
CA GLU A 349 -38.17 -17.33 30.08
C GLU A 349 -38.28 -17.37 28.55
N HIS A 350 -37.89 -16.29 27.85
CA HIS A 350 -38.21 -16.13 26.43
C HIS A 350 -37.01 -15.89 25.50
N LEU A 351 -35.86 -15.43 25.99
CA LEU A 351 -34.74 -15.06 25.14
C LEU A 351 -33.82 -16.26 24.86
N THR A 352 -34.15 -17.00 23.80
CA THR A 352 -33.37 -18.17 23.33
C THR A 352 -32.40 -17.85 22.19
N SER A 353 -32.61 -16.74 21.48
CA SER A 353 -31.68 -16.25 20.45
C SER A 353 -31.68 -14.73 20.41
N LEU A 354 -30.63 -14.08 19.94
CA LEU A 354 -30.63 -12.63 19.70
C LEU A 354 -29.66 -12.26 18.57
N ASP A 355 -30.09 -11.39 17.66
CA ASP A 355 -29.29 -10.89 16.55
C ASP A 355 -29.36 -9.37 16.50
N VAL A 356 -28.24 -8.73 16.80
CA VAL A 356 -28.13 -7.28 17.03
C VAL A 356 -26.87 -6.71 16.37
N ARG A 357 -26.67 -7.07 15.11
CA ARG A 357 -25.54 -6.62 14.29
C ARG A 357 -25.64 -5.14 13.93
N GLU A 358 -24.49 -4.45 13.90
CA GLU A 358 -24.35 -3.07 13.41
C GLU A 358 -25.26 -2.04 14.12
N LYS A 359 -25.53 -2.25 15.42
CA LYS A 359 -26.42 -1.39 16.23
C LYS A 359 -25.65 -0.38 17.09
N GLY A 360 -24.31 -0.44 17.09
CA GLY A 360 -23.46 0.44 17.88
C GLY A 360 -23.52 0.14 19.38
N ILE A 361 -23.85 -1.08 19.77
CA ILE A 361 -23.91 -1.55 21.16
C ILE A 361 -22.51 -1.48 21.76
N VAL A 362 -22.40 -1.00 23.00
CA VAL A 362 -21.13 -0.89 23.74
C VAL A 362 -21.15 -1.75 25.00
N ASP A 363 -22.32 -1.88 25.64
CA ASP A 363 -22.48 -2.54 26.94
C ASP A 363 -23.51 -3.68 26.86
N LEU A 364 -23.14 -4.87 27.35
CA LEU A 364 -23.96 -6.08 27.33
C LEU A 364 -24.72 -6.34 28.65
N THR A 365 -24.59 -5.45 29.63
CA THR A 365 -25.26 -5.56 30.93
C THR A 365 -26.77 -5.76 30.74
N GLY A 366 -27.31 -6.75 31.45
CA GLY A 366 -28.69 -7.23 31.35
C GLY A 366 -28.83 -8.57 30.62
N LEU A 367 -27.87 -8.95 29.76
CA LEU A 367 -27.90 -10.26 29.07
C LEU A 367 -27.56 -11.44 29.98
N GLU A 368 -26.93 -11.22 31.13
CA GLU A 368 -26.63 -12.27 32.12
C GLU A 368 -27.90 -12.98 32.64
N HIS A 369 -29.06 -12.34 32.52
CA HIS A 369 -30.36 -12.89 32.90
C HIS A 369 -30.96 -13.84 31.85
N ALA A 370 -30.47 -13.81 30.60
CA ALA A 370 -30.97 -14.62 29.51
C ALA A 370 -30.41 -16.06 29.55
N THR A 371 -30.60 -16.77 30.66
CA THR A 371 -29.97 -18.09 30.91
C THR A 371 -30.37 -19.19 29.93
N ASP A 372 -31.46 -18.97 29.17
CA ASP A 372 -31.94 -19.87 28.12
C ASP A 372 -31.42 -19.54 26.71
N LEU A 373 -30.52 -18.57 26.58
CA LEU A 373 -29.93 -18.13 25.33
C LEU A 373 -29.04 -19.23 24.71
N GLN A 374 -29.30 -19.55 23.45
CA GLN A 374 -28.63 -20.60 22.67
C GLN A 374 -27.82 -20.03 21.50
N ALA A 375 -28.24 -18.90 20.92
CA ALA A 375 -27.57 -18.26 19.80
C ALA A 375 -27.51 -16.74 19.95
N LEU A 376 -26.33 -16.15 19.79
CA LEU A 376 -26.12 -14.70 19.94
C LEU A 376 -25.23 -14.15 18.80
N VAL A 377 -25.71 -13.11 18.13
CA VAL A 377 -25.01 -12.42 17.03
C VAL A 377 -24.86 -10.93 17.33
N LEU A 378 -23.61 -10.47 17.44
CA LEU A 378 -23.20 -9.14 17.91
C LEU A 378 -22.18 -8.47 16.96
N ILE A 379 -22.19 -8.84 15.68
CA ILE A 379 -21.21 -8.39 14.67
C ILE A 379 -21.19 -6.86 14.49
N GLU A 380 -19.98 -6.30 14.33
CA GLU A 380 -19.73 -4.88 13.97
C GLU A 380 -20.41 -3.90 14.95
N ASN A 381 -20.15 -4.11 16.25
CA ASN A 381 -20.54 -3.22 17.34
C ASN A 381 -19.28 -2.59 17.98
N LYS A 382 -19.38 -2.09 19.22
CA LYS A 382 -18.29 -1.44 19.95
C LYS A 382 -18.09 -2.07 21.33
N ILE A 383 -18.27 -3.39 21.40
CA ILE A 383 -18.24 -4.15 22.64
C ILE A 383 -16.78 -4.42 23.01
N HIS A 384 -16.42 -4.19 24.27
CA HIS A 384 -15.09 -4.51 24.82
C HIS A 384 -15.19 -5.45 26.02
N ASP A 385 -16.25 -5.31 26.84
CA ASP A 385 -16.54 -6.20 27.96
C ASP A 385 -17.63 -7.23 27.60
N ILE A 386 -17.29 -8.52 27.77
CA ILE A 386 -18.18 -9.66 27.56
C ILE A 386 -18.48 -10.42 28.87
N SER A 387 -18.15 -9.84 30.03
CA SER A 387 -18.44 -10.43 31.34
C SER A 387 -19.90 -10.86 31.55
N PRO A 388 -20.93 -10.17 31.00
CA PRO A 388 -22.33 -10.61 31.11
C PRO A 388 -22.62 -11.97 30.46
N LEU A 389 -21.73 -12.48 29.60
CA LEU A 389 -21.93 -13.76 28.91
C LEU A 389 -21.50 -14.98 29.75
N SER A 390 -20.77 -14.78 30.86
CA SER A 390 -20.08 -15.85 31.60
C SER A 390 -20.96 -16.95 32.19
N GLY A 391 -22.25 -16.68 32.39
CA GLY A 391 -23.24 -17.61 32.94
C GLY A 391 -24.13 -18.30 31.90
N LEU A 392 -24.00 -17.97 30.61
CA LEU A 392 -24.96 -18.38 29.57
C LEU A 392 -24.64 -19.77 29.01
N MET A 393 -24.63 -20.78 29.89
CA MET A 393 -24.12 -22.14 29.64
C MET A 393 -24.88 -22.92 28.54
N LYS A 394 -26.00 -22.40 28.03
CA LYS A 394 -26.76 -22.99 26.92
C LYS A 394 -26.36 -22.45 25.55
N LEU A 395 -25.47 -21.47 25.47
CA LEU A 395 -24.96 -20.94 24.20
C LEU A 395 -24.25 -22.03 23.40
N GLY A 396 -24.76 -22.27 22.18
CA GLY A 396 -24.17 -23.14 21.16
C GLY A 396 -23.56 -22.34 20.00
N PHE A 397 -24.08 -21.15 19.71
CA PHE A 397 -23.58 -20.26 18.65
C PHE A 397 -23.31 -18.85 19.20
N LEU A 398 -22.11 -18.32 18.97
CA LEU A 398 -21.73 -16.96 19.36
C LEU A 398 -20.91 -16.28 18.27
N ASP A 399 -21.39 -15.14 17.78
CA ASP A 399 -20.65 -14.29 16.84
C ASP A 399 -20.45 -12.88 17.41
N LEU A 400 -19.19 -12.55 17.66
CA LEU A 400 -18.68 -11.30 18.23
C LEU A 400 -17.71 -10.60 17.26
N GLY A 401 -17.73 -10.93 15.96
CA GLY A 401 -16.79 -10.38 14.99
C GLY A 401 -16.88 -8.86 14.83
N GLY A 402 -15.76 -8.16 14.64
CA GLY A 402 -15.74 -6.70 14.44
C GLY A 402 -16.10 -5.91 15.70
N ASN A 403 -15.50 -6.25 16.83
CA ASN A 403 -15.67 -5.56 18.12
C ASN A 403 -14.29 -5.15 18.68
N GLN A 404 -14.21 -4.80 19.97
CA GLN A 404 -13.01 -4.32 20.68
C GLN A 404 -12.65 -5.24 21.86
N ILE A 405 -12.87 -6.55 21.68
CA ILE A 405 -12.73 -7.54 22.76
C ILE A 405 -11.26 -7.98 22.85
N SER A 406 -10.71 -8.02 24.06
CA SER A 406 -9.37 -8.56 24.33
C SER A 406 -9.36 -9.69 25.37
N ASP A 407 -10.36 -9.73 26.27
CA ASP A 407 -10.46 -10.72 27.35
C ASP A 407 -11.51 -11.81 27.04
N LEU A 408 -11.05 -13.05 26.87
CA LEU A 408 -11.89 -14.22 26.61
C LEU A 408 -12.25 -15.02 27.87
N ARG A 409 -11.77 -14.64 29.07
CA ARG A 409 -12.07 -15.38 30.31
C ARG A 409 -13.56 -15.61 30.56
N PRO A 410 -14.48 -14.66 30.25
CA PRO A 410 -15.91 -14.90 30.39
C PRO A 410 -16.43 -16.08 29.57
N LEU A 411 -15.76 -16.50 28.50
CA LEU A 411 -16.20 -17.62 27.66
C LEU A 411 -15.80 -18.99 28.22
N ALA A 412 -14.85 -19.06 29.17
CA ALA A 412 -14.21 -20.32 29.58
C ALA A 412 -15.17 -21.39 30.12
N THR A 413 -16.33 -20.99 30.63
CA THR A 413 -17.37 -21.87 31.21
C THR A 413 -18.41 -22.34 30.18
N LEU A 414 -18.41 -21.79 28.96
CA LEU A 414 -19.44 -22.02 27.94
C LEU A 414 -19.22 -23.33 27.17
N THR A 415 -19.08 -24.44 27.89
CA THR A 415 -18.66 -25.75 27.35
C THR A 415 -19.60 -26.35 26.29
N ARG A 416 -20.80 -25.79 26.09
CA ARG A 416 -21.75 -26.18 25.02
C ARG A 416 -21.54 -25.46 23.69
N LEU A 417 -20.60 -24.53 23.62
CA LEU A 417 -20.37 -23.75 22.43
C LEU A 417 -19.84 -24.64 21.29
N GLU A 418 -20.56 -24.66 20.17
CA GLU A 418 -20.23 -25.42 18.95
C GLU A 418 -19.61 -24.50 17.89
N THR A 419 -20.04 -23.24 17.81
CA THR A 419 -19.53 -22.25 16.86
C THR A 419 -19.20 -20.93 17.55
N LEU A 420 -17.97 -20.45 17.33
CA LEU A 420 -17.47 -19.18 17.87
C LEU A 420 -16.80 -18.35 16.77
N HIS A 421 -17.31 -17.14 16.55
CA HIS A 421 -16.70 -16.14 15.67
C HIS A 421 -16.26 -14.94 16.51
N ILE A 422 -14.97 -14.63 16.49
CA ILE A 422 -14.34 -13.53 17.24
C ILE A 422 -13.30 -12.79 16.37
N TRP A 423 -13.49 -12.82 15.06
CA TRP A 423 -12.60 -12.16 14.08
C TRP A 423 -12.62 -10.63 14.22
N ARG A 424 -11.53 -9.94 13.85
CA ARG A 424 -11.37 -8.47 13.98
C ARG A 424 -11.75 -7.98 15.39
N ASN A 425 -10.99 -8.44 16.37
CA ASN A 425 -11.00 -7.98 17.76
C ASN A 425 -9.55 -7.67 18.18
N GLU A 426 -9.30 -7.53 19.48
CA GLU A 426 -7.99 -7.19 20.09
C GLU A 426 -7.46 -8.36 20.95
N ILE A 427 -7.67 -9.60 20.48
CA ILE A 427 -7.39 -10.81 21.27
C ILE A 427 -5.94 -11.26 21.13
N GLU A 428 -5.25 -11.46 22.26
CA GLU A 428 -3.89 -12.02 22.30
C GLU A 428 -3.83 -13.43 22.92
N ASP A 429 -4.66 -13.68 23.95
CA ASP A 429 -4.67 -14.92 24.72
C ASP A 429 -5.94 -15.74 24.45
N ILE A 430 -5.76 -16.95 23.94
CA ILE A 430 -6.84 -17.92 23.72
C ILE A 430 -6.82 -19.10 24.70
N SER A 431 -5.99 -19.06 25.74
CA SER A 431 -5.99 -20.05 26.82
C SER A 431 -7.37 -20.27 27.46
N PRO A 432 -8.27 -19.26 27.58
CA PRO A 432 -9.63 -19.48 28.08
C PRO A 432 -10.48 -20.44 27.23
N LEU A 433 -10.12 -20.65 25.95
CA LEU A 433 -10.88 -21.52 25.05
C LEU A 433 -10.62 -23.01 25.29
N THR A 434 -9.55 -23.37 26.00
CA THR A 434 -9.11 -24.78 26.21
C THR A 434 -10.22 -25.70 26.73
N GLY A 435 -11.17 -25.17 27.52
CA GLY A 435 -12.29 -25.93 28.10
C GLY A 435 -13.48 -26.15 27.16
N LEU A 436 -13.50 -25.54 25.96
CA LEU A 436 -14.63 -25.56 25.03
C LEU A 436 -14.59 -26.82 24.14
N VAL A 437 -14.57 -27.99 24.76
CA VAL A 437 -14.32 -29.28 24.09
C VAL A 437 -15.32 -29.66 23.00
N ASN A 438 -16.50 -29.04 22.96
CA ASN A 438 -17.53 -29.25 21.93
C ASN A 438 -17.43 -28.27 20.75
N LEU A 439 -16.42 -27.39 20.72
CA LEU A 439 -16.27 -26.39 19.67
C LEU A 439 -15.90 -27.07 18.34
N GLU A 440 -16.75 -26.90 17.33
CA GLU A 440 -16.57 -27.45 15.98
C GLU A 440 -16.03 -26.41 15.00
N ARG A 441 -16.35 -25.13 15.21
CA ARG A 441 -15.99 -24.03 14.31
C ARG A 441 -15.48 -22.80 15.04
N LEU A 442 -14.33 -22.31 14.61
CA LEU A 442 -13.67 -21.14 15.20
C LEU A 442 -13.16 -20.17 14.11
N LEU A 443 -13.73 -18.98 14.05
CA LEU A 443 -13.24 -17.89 13.20
C LEU A 443 -12.57 -16.83 14.08
N ILE A 444 -11.24 -16.80 14.05
CA ILE A 444 -10.40 -15.94 14.91
C ILE A 444 -9.49 -15.00 14.12
N GLN A 445 -9.69 -14.87 12.81
CA GLN A 445 -8.83 -14.08 11.94
C GLN A 445 -8.79 -12.57 12.31
N ASN A 446 -7.65 -11.93 12.04
CA ASN A 446 -7.39 -10.52 12.35
C ASN A 446 -7.52 -10.19 13.84
N ASN A 447 -6.84 -10.96 14.69
CA ASN A 447 -6.53 -10.60 16.07
C ASN A 447 -4.99 -10.56 16.24
N ASP A 448 -4.49 -10.68 17.47
CA ASP A 448 -3.07 -10.57 17.83
C ASP A 448 -2.55 -11.84 18.53
N ILE A 449 -3.10 -12.99 18.17
CA ILE A 449 -2.88 -14.30 18.82
C ILE A 449 -1.51 -14.88 18.46
N LYS A 450 -0.69 -15.19 19.48
CA LYS A 450 0.68 -15.70 19.32
C LYS A 450 0.83 -17.19 19.64
N ASP A 451 0.01 -17.71 20.55
CA ASP A 451 0.04 -19.12 20.98
C ASP A 451 -1.26 -19.82 20.59
N PHE A 452 -1.15 -20.81 19.70
CA PHE A 452 -2.27 -21.63 19.24
C PHE A 452 -2.36 -22.99 19.96
N SER A 453 -1.45 -23.31 20.88
CA SER A 453 -1.47 -24.57 21.64
C SER A 453 -2.78 -24.83 22.42
N PRO A 454 -3.55 -23.81 22.88
CA PRO A 454 -4.86 -24.05 23.47
C PRO A 454 -5.87 -24.75 22.55
N LEU A 455 -5.69 -24.66 21.22
CA LEU A 455 -6.56 -25.33 20.24
C LEU A 455 -6.36 -26.84 20.22
N ASP A 456 -5.22 -27.35 20.68
CA ASP A 456 -4.93 -28.80 20.71
C ASP A 456 -5.90 -29.56 21.64
N ALA A 457 -6.51 -28.88 22.61
CA ALA A 457 -7.52 -29.44 23.49
C ALA A 457 -8.90 -29.60 22.82
N LEU A 458 -9.14 -28.93 21.69
CA LEU A 458 -10.44 -28.85 21.02
C LEU A 458 -10.63 -29.99 20.01
N ARG A 459 -10.89 -31.18 20.53
CA ARG A 459 -10.91 -32.43 19.74
C ARG A 459 -11.98 -32.49 18.64
N HIS A 460 -13.00 -31.65 18.73
CA HIS A 460 -14.11 -31.59 17.79
C HIS A 460 -13.96 -30.48 16.74
N LEU A 461 -12.88 -29.67 16.82
CA LEU A 461 -12.66 -28.54 15.93
C LEU A 461 -12.42 -29.00 14.49
N ALA A 462 -13.37 -28.71 13.61
CA ALA A 462 -13.36 -29.10 12.20
C ALA A 462 -13.07 -27.93 11.25
N VAL A 463 -13.45 -26.70 11.65
CA VAL A 463 -13.23 -25.49 10.84
C VAL A 463 -12.54 -24.44 11.68
N VAL A 464 -11.35 -24.03 11.24
CA VAL A 464 -10.59 -22.95 11.90
C VAL A 464 -10.07 -21.95 10.86
N ASN A 465 -10.23 -20.65 11.13
CA ASN A 465 -9.61 -19.59 10.35
C ASN A 465 -8.76 -18.69 11.26
N ILE A 466 -7.45 -18.74 11.04
CA ILE A 466 -6.45 -18.01 11.83
C ILE A 466 -5.76 -16.89 11.04
N LYS A 467 -6.22 -16.57 9.83
CA LYS A 467 -5.55 -15.58 8.95
C LYS A 467 -5.37 -14.23 9.67
N GLY A 468 -4.25 -13.53 9.46
CA GLY A 468 -4.07 -12.18 9.99
C GLY A 468 -3.90 -12.08 11.52
N ASN A 469 -3.63 -13.20 12.20
CA ASN A 469 -3.20 -13.21 13.62
C ASN A 469 -1.70 -12.96 13.81
N PHE A 470 -0.94 -12.93 12.72
CA PHE A 470 0.50 -12.75 12.73
C PHE A 470 0.87 -11.28 12.49
N ARG A 471 1.25 -10.59 13.57
CA ARG A 471 1.98 -9.31 13.54
C ARG A 471 3.48 -9.59 13.33
N VAL A 472 4.11 -8.85 12.41
CA VAL A 472 5.55 -8.85 12.03
C VAL A 472 6.39 -9.93 12.73
N GLY A 473 6.58 -11.05 12.05
CA GLY A 473 7.22 -12.25 12.60
C GLY A 473 7.12 -13.51 11.74
N ASP A 474 6.26 -13.55 10.71
CA ASP A 474 6.36 -14.56 9.66
C ASP A 474 7.62 -14.25 8.83
N TYR A 475 8.73 -14.87 9.21
CA TYR A 475 10.05 -14.72 8.60
C TYR A 475 9.97 -15.02 7.09
N ILE A 476 9.86 -13.97 6.28
CA ILE A 476 10.21 -14.09 4.87
C ILE A 476 11.72 -14.24 4.79
N SER A 477 12.20 -15.17 3.97
CA SER A 477 13.65 -15.33 3.79
C SER A 477 14.24 -14.02 3.28
N ARG A 478 15.36 -13.59 3.89
CA ARG A 478 16.16 -12.50 3.35
C ARG A 478 16.68 -12.90 1.96
N ILE A 479 16.76 -11.90 1.09
CA ILE A 479 17.36 -12.08 -0.24
C ILE A 479 18.86 -11.89 -0.08
N ALA A 480 19.65 -12.80 -0.66
CA ALA A 480 21.10 -12.75 -0.53
C ALA A 480 21.65 -11.39 -1.00
N VAL A 481 22.45 -10.74 -0.15
CA VAL A 481 23.02 -9.42 -0.40
C VAL A 481 24.26 -9.51 -1.29
N ALA A 482 25.14 -10.49 -1.03
CA ALA A 482 26.43 -10.60 -1.72
C ALA A 482 26.34 -10.66 -3.26
N PRO A 483 25.40 -11.42 -3.89
CA PRO A 483 25.25 -11.40 -5.34
C PRO A 483 24.83 -10.03 -5.88
N ARG A 484 23.89 -9.34 -5.20
CA ARG A 484 23.41 -8.01 -5.61
C ARG A 484 24.51 -6.95 -5.58
N ILE A 485 25.44 -7.03 -4.63
CA ILE A 485 26.62 -6.16 -4.60
C ILE A 485 27.59 -6.53 -5.72
N LYS A 486 27.87 -7.82 -5.91
CA LYS A 486 28.89 -8.27 -6.87
C LYS A 486 28.48 -8.10 -8.34
N ASP A 487 27.20 -8.28 -8.65
CA ASP A 487 26.71 -8.40 -10.02
C ASP A 487 26.16 -7.09 -10.63
N ARG A 488 26.24 -5.98 -9.88
CA ARG A 488 25.74 -4.67 -10.32
C ARG A 488 26.64 -3.96 -11.31
N ASP A 489 26.04 -3.01 -12.01
CA ASP A 489 26.74 -2.09 -12.90
C ASP A 489 27.20 -0.84 -12.15
N TYR A 490 28.18 -0.15 -12.73
CA TYR A 490 28.74 1.08 -12.20
C TYR A 490 28.57 2.23 -13.21
N PRO A 491 28.47 3.49 -12.75
CA PRO A 491 28.45 3.95 -11.36
C PRO A 491 27.20 3.51 -10.57
N SER A 492 27.37 3.18 -9.29
CA SER A 492 26.27 2.73 -8.42
C SER A 492 25.91 3.83 -7.43
N ILE A 493 24.66 4.30 -7.49
CA ILE A 493 24.22 5.52 -6.80
C ILE A 493 23.37 5.16 -5.58
N PHE A 494 23.56 5.89 -4.47
CA PHE A 494 22.73 5.74 -3.28
C PHE A 494 21.93 7.00 -2.96
N ALA A 495 20.84 6.81 -2.23
CA ALA A 495 20.08 7.88 -1.58
C ALA A 495 19.92 7.60 -0.09
N ALA A 496 19.86 8.66 0.71
CA ALA A 496 19.88 8.59 2.16
C ALA A 496 18.71 9.38 2.78
N TRP A 497 18.13 8.85 3.85
CA TRP A 497 16.99 9.40 4.59
C TRP A 497 15.81 9.76 3.69
N SER A 498 15.51 11.06 3.54
CA SER A 498 14.47 11.61 2.66
C SER A 498 15.00 12.10 1.31
N GLY A 499 16.25 11.75 0.98
CA GLY A 499 16.99 12.18 -0.21
C GLY A 499 16.63 11.46 -1.51
N ASN A 500 15.48 10.77 -1.57
CA ASN A 500 14.99 10.17 -2.81
C ASN A 500 14.46 11.23 -3.81
N HIS A 501 14.29 12.49 -3.39
CA HIS A 501 13.92 13.57 -4.30
C HIS A 501 15.09 14.00 -5.20
N ILE A 502 15.01 13.60 -6.47
CA ILE A 502 15.92 14.02 -7.53
C ILE A 502 15.42 15.37 -8.08
N LEU A 503 16.13 16.47 -7.77
CA LEU A 503 15.60 17.82 -8.01
C LEU A 503 15.40 18.15 -9.50
N ASN A 504 16.25 17.64 -10.38
CA ASN A 504 16.13 17.85 -11.82
C ASN A 504 15.23 16.83 -12.52
N LEU A 505 14.55 15.93 -11.76
CA LEU A 505 13.53 15.00 -12.24
C LEU A 505 12.23 15.12 -11.42
N PRO A 506 11.58 16.29 -11.34
CA PRO A 506 10.50 16.55 -10.37
C PRO A 506 9.19 15.78 -10.62
N ASN A 507 9.06 15.10 -11.75
CA ASN A 507 7.83 14.39 -12.15
C ASN A 507 7.88 12.88 -11.93
N VAL A 508 8.90 12.38 -11.23
CA VAL A 508 8.99 10.96 -10.85
C VAL A 508 8.23 10.73 -9.54
N SER A 509 7.55 9.58 -9.44
CA SER A 509 6.97 9.13 -8.17
C SER A 509 8.07 8.76 -7.17
N ASP A 510 7.76 8.79 -5.87
CA ASP A 510 8.71 8.40 -4.81
C ASP A 510 9.35 7.02 -5.05
N ASP A 511 8.58 6.09 -5.62
CA ASP A 511 9.03 4.75 -5.95
C ASP A 511 10.01 4.74 -7.11
N GLU A 512 9.71 5.48 -8.18
CA GLU A 512 10.61 5.62 -9.33
C GLU A 512 11.93 6.26 -8.89
N ALA A 513 11.85 7.32 -8.08
CA ALA A 513 12.99 7.95 -7.44
C ALA A 513 13.85 6.95 -6.64
N VAL A 514 13.24 6.08 -5.82
CA VAL A 514 13.97 5.04 -5.06
C VAL A 514 14.61 4.01 -5.99
N ILE A 515 13.92 3.59 -7.06
CA ILE A 515 14.40 2.57 -8.00
C ILE A 515 15.64 3.04 -8.79
N HIS A 516 15.81 4.35 -9.01
CA HIS A 516 17.02 4.90 -9.62
C HIS A 516 18.30 4.63 -8.82
N HIS A 517 18.17 4.30 -7.53
CA HIS A 517 19.29 4.06 -6.64
C HIS A 517 19.50 2.55 -6.44
N ASP A 518 20.75 2.12 -6.31
CA ASP A 518 21.09 0.74 -5.95
C ASP A 518 21.15 0.54 -4.43
N LEU A 519 21.27 1.61 -3.65
CA LEU A 519 21.27 1.59 -2.19
C LEU A 519 20.41 2.72 -1.66
N PHE A 520 19.51 2.39 -0.73
CA PHE A 520 18.69 3.37 -0.04
C PHE A 520 18.58 3.06 1.45
N TRP A 521 18.71 4.09 2.28
CA TRP A 521 18.41 3.97 3.71
C TRP A 521 17.59 5.14 4.23
N GLY A 522 16.86 4.92 5.31
CA GLY A 522 15.95 5.89 5.93
C GLY A 522 15.13 5.20 7.03
N GLY A 523 14.01 5.79 7.46
CA GLY A 523 13.07 5.12 8.38
C GLY A 523 12.53 3.80 7.81
N PRO A 524 11.65 3.04 8.50
CA PRO A 524 11.26 1.71 8.04
C PRO A 524 10.66 1.69 6.62
N GLY A 525 9.76 2.62 6.29
CA GLY A 525 9.09 2.61 4.98
C GLY A 525 8.25 1.35 4.78
N PHE A 526 7.93 0.96 3.53
CA PHE A 526 7.11 -0.23 3.24
C PHE A 526 5.73 -0.26 3.92
N HIS A 527 5.16 0.92 4.21
CA HIS A 527 3.95 1.08 5.03
C HIS A 527 4.09 0.51 6.45
N LEU A 528 5.33 0.38 6.92
CA LEU A 528 5.69 -0.01 8.25
C LEU A 528 6.16 1.22 9.03
N GLN A 529 5.84 1.23 10.31
CA GLN A 529 6.15 2.32 11.22
C GLN A 529 6.53 1.76 12.58
N TRP A 530 7.42 2.46 13.27
CA TRP A 530 7.73 2.16 14.66
C TRP A 530 6.53 2.51 15.53
N HIS A 531 6.10 1.58 16.38
CA HIS A 531 5.13 1.84 17.43
C HIS A 531 5.67 1.40 18.77
N ARG A 532 5.21 2.13 19.78
CA ARG A 532 5.46 1.83 21.18
C ARG A 532 4.53 0.72 21.68
N THR A 533 5.11 -0.27 22.36
CA THR A 533 4.39 -1.34 23.08
C THR A 533 4.92 -1.44 24.52
N PRO A 534 4.19 -2.07 25.46
CA PRO A 534 4.67 -2.27 26.83
C PRO A 534 5.99 -3.06 26.91
N GLU A 535 6.25 -3.95 25.94
CA GLU A 535 7.48 -4.75 25.87
C GLU A 535 8.61 -4.10 25.05
N GLY A 536 8.43 -2.87 24.55
CA GLY A 536 9.42 -2.14 23.74
C GLY A 536 8.85 -1.61 22.42
N PHE A 537 9.71 -1.31 21.45
CA PHE A 537 9.27 -0.87 20.12
C PHE A 537 9.10 -2.04 19.20
N ARG A 538 7.99 -2.05 18.46
CA ARG A 538 7.78 -3.02 17.38
C ARG A 538 7.50 -2.30 16.09
N LEU A 539 7.78 -2.99 15.00
CA LEU A 539 7.43 -2.54 13.67
C LEU A 539 5.98 -2.96 13.40
N PHE A 540 5.12 -2.02 13.03
CA PHE A 540 3.71 -2.28 12.71
C PHE A 540 3.38 -1.85 11.30
N GLY A 541 2.50 -2.61 10.66
CA GLY A 541 1.85 -2.29 9.39
C GLY A 541 1.41 -3.57 8.68
N ARG A 542 1.00 -3.44 7.41
CA ARG A 542 0.48 -4.56 6.62
C ARG A 542 1.63 -5.32 5.98
N ILE A 543 1.92 -6.51 6.48
CA ILE A 543 3.07 -7.30 6.02
C ILE A 543 2.98 -7.67 4.53
N ASP A 544 1.78 -7.95 4.03
CA ASP A 544 1.54 -8.25 2.61
C ASP A 544 1.90 -7.05 1.71
N ASP A 545 1.56 -5.83 2.14
CA ASP A 545 1.88 -4.60 1.41
C ASP A 545 3.40 -4.37 1.41
N ALA A 546 4.06 -4.61 2.55
CA ALA A 546 5.50 -4.47 2.70
C ALA A 546 6.27 -5.48 1.85
N HIS A 547 5.83 -6.73 1.85
CA HIS A 547 6.38 -7.79 1.01
C HIS A 547 6.20 -7.45 -0.48
N TRP A 548 4.98 -7.13 -0.89
CA TRP A 548 4.70 -6.72 -2.27
C TRP A 548 5.57 -5.55 -2.70
N LYS A 549 5.76 -4.56 -1.82
CA LYS A 549 6.57 -3.38 -2.11
C LYS A 549 8.04 -3.74 -2.33
N ARG A 550 8.62 -4.59 -1.48
CA ARG A 550 9.99 -5.10 -1.65
C ARG A 550 10.15 -5.82 -3.00
N GLU A 551 9.25 -6.75 -3.30
CA GLU A 551 9.28 -7.51 -4.56
C GLU A 551 9.11 -6.59 -5.79
N TYR A 552 8.25 -5.57 -5.68
CA TYR A 552 8.08 -4.58 -6.74
C TYR A 552 9.38 -3.81 -7.00
N LEU A 553 10.02 -3.24 -5.97
CA LEU A 553 11.28 -2.50 -6.13
C LEU A 553 12.36 -3.38 -6.75
N LEU A 554 12.53 -4.62 -6.26
CA LEU A 554 13.52 -5.56 -6.80
C LEU A 554 13.22 -6.01 -8.23
N SER A 555 11.94 -6.06 -8.63
CA SER A 555 11.58 -6.36 -10.02
C SER A 555 12.00 -5.24 -10.98
N GLN A 556 12.13 -4.00 -10.48
CA GLN A 556 12.54 -2.85 -11.27
C GLN A 556 14.06 -2.62 -11.21
N ASN A 557 14.66 -2.78 -10.03
CA ASN A 557 16.11 -2.78 -9.83
C ASN A 557 16.53 -4.03 -9.02
N PRO A 558 17.02 -5.09 -9.68
CA PRO A 558 17.46 -6.33 -9.02
C PRO A 558 18.63 -6.17 -8.05
N ASN A 559 19.42 -5.09 -8.19
CA ASN A 559 20.57 -4.81 -7.33
C ASN A 559 20.22 -3.94 -6.11
N PHE A 560 18.96 -3.47 -6.03
CA PHE A 560 18.51 -2.57 -4.96
C PHE A 560 18.73 -3.17 -3.57
N LEU A 561 19.36 -2.37 -2.71
CA LEU A 561 19.57 -2.65 -1.30
C LEU A 561 18.80 -1.64 -0.42
N ARG A 562 18.14 -2.14 0.63
CA ARG A 562 17.38 -1.32 1.57
C ARG A 562 17.87 -1.49 3.00
N LEU A 563 18.33 -0.40 3.63
CA LEU A 563 18.72 -0.39 5.04
C LEU A 563 17.78 0.45 5.90
N VAL A 564 17.61 0.12 7.17
CA VAL A 564 16.87 0.96 8.13
C VAL A 564 17.84 1.82 8.95
N SER A 565 17.66 3.14 8.92
CA SER A 565 18.37 4.06 9.81
C SER A 565 17.87 3.86 11.24
N LEU A 566 18.80 3.62 12.15
CA LEU A 566 18.51 3.51 13.58
C LEU A 566 19.27 4.60 14.33
N ASP A 567 18.50 5.53 14.88
CA ASP A 567 19.03 6.56 15.78
C ASP A 567 19.28 5.92 17.15
N TYR A 568 20.49 6.10 17.66
CA TYR A 568 20.96 5.45 18.88
C TYR A 568 21.56 6.44 19.88
N THR A 569 21.98 7.62 19.43
CA THR A 569 22.44 8.73 20.27
C THR A 569 21.28 9.57 20.81
N ASP A 570 20.17 9.55 20.09
CA ASP A 570 19.03 10.42 20.25
C ASP A 570 17.74 9.71 19.82
N ALA A 571 16.61 10.31 20.20
CA ALA A 571 15.31 9.81 19.85
C ALA A 571 14.27 10.93 19.81
N ASN A 572 13.33 10.78 18.87
CA ASN A 572 12.10 11.55 18.88
C ASN A 572 11.34 11.37 20.21
N PRO A 573 10.90 12.47 20.85
CA PRO A 573 10.23 12.44 22.15
C PRO A 573 8.86 11.73 22.14
N GLU A 574 8.23 11.54 20.97
CA GLU A 574 6.98 10.79 20.85
C GLU A 574 7.18 9.28 21.00
N ASN A 575 8.41 8.80 20.76
CA ASN A 575 8.74 7.39 20.87
C ASN A 575 8.75 6.94 22.35
N TYR A 576 9.38 7.70 23.24
CA TYR A 576 9.56 7.31 24.64
C TYR A 576 8.81 8.25 25.59
N PRO A 577 8.27 7.76 26.72
CA PRO A 577 7.53 8.64 27.62
C PRO A 577 8.44 9.72 28.21
N GLU A 578 7.86 10.84 28.63
CA GLU A 578 8.62 11.95 29.23
C GLU A 578 9.47 11.45 30.41
N ASP A 579 8.92 10.59 31.28
CA ASP A 579 9.60 10.05 32.46
C ASP A 579 10.56 8.88 32.15
N TRP A 580 10.86 8.60 30.87
CA TRP A 580 11.79 7.54 30.52
C TRP A 580 13.19 7.82 31.13
N PRO A 581 13.75 6.89 31.92
CA PRO A 581 14.95 7.17 32.72
C PRO A 581 16.22 7.34 31.90
N TYR A 582 16.19 6.99 30.62
CA TYR A 582 17.35 7.06 29.73
C TYR A 582 17.38 8.33 28.89
N TRP A 583 16.50 9.29 29.13
CA TRP A 583 16.68 10.63 28.58
C TRP A 583 17.91 11.30 29.22
N ILE A 584 18.73 11.97 28.41
CA ILE A 584 19.72 12.90 28.93
C ILE A 584 19.03 14.18 29.35
N ARG A 585 19.30 14.60 30.59
CA ARG A 585 18.69 15.79 31.18
C ARG A 585 19.76 16.79 31.62
N ASP A 586 19.48 18.07 31.44
CA ASP A 586 20.32 19.18 31.91
C ASP A 586 20.20 19.34 33.44
N GLU A 587 20.95 20.30 34.00
CA GLU A 587 20.93 20.61 35.44
C GLU A 587 19.54 21.03 35.97
N ASN A 588 18.66 21.49 35.08
CA ASN A 588 17.29 21.89 35.41
C ASN A 588 16.29 20.73 35.26
N GLY A 589 16.76 19.53 34.89
CA GLY A 589 15.94 18.35 34.67
C GLY A 589 15.22 18.33 33.33
N ASN A 590 15.52 19.22 32.38
CA ASN A 590 14.93 19.20 31.04
C ASN A 590 15.71 18.27 30.11
N ARG A 591 15.03 17.62 29.16
CA ARG A 591 15.73 16.82 28.14
C ARG A 591 16.68 17.68 27.31
N VAL A 592 17.88 17.17 27.06
CA VAL A 592 18.90 17.83 26.22
C VAL A 592 18.62 17.51 24.76
N ARG A 593 18.57 18.54 23.91
CA ARG A 593 18.34 18.39 22.47
C ARG A 593 19.58 17.81 21.79
N ALA A 594 19.37 16.99 20.77
CA ALA A 594 20.44 16.41 19.97
C ALA A 594 21.21 17.47 19.15
N SER A 595 20.48 18.41 18.53
CA SER A 595 21.08 19.57 17.87
C SER A 595 20.16 20.81 17.91
N ALA A 596 20.73 21.98 17.60
CA ALA A 596 19.99 23.23 17.62
C ALA A 596 18.95 23.28 16.48
N GLY A 597 17.66 23.28 16.83
CA GLY A 597 16.55 23.29 15.86
C GLY A 597 15.94 21.91 15.59
N ASP A 598 16.50 20.85 16.17
CA ASP A 598 16.00 19.48 16.04
C ASP A 598 14.82 19.18 16.99
N SER A 599 13.94 18.27 16.56
CA SER A 599 12.87 17.71 17.40
C SER A 599 13.37 16.66 18.38
N ASP A 600 14.54 16.08 18.12
CA ASP A 600 15.03 14.90 18.81
C ASP A 600 15.89 15.23 20.04
N PHE A 601 15.84 14.33 21.03
CA PHE A 601 16.49 14.50 22.33
C PHE A 601 17.47 13.36 22.59
N LEU A 602 18.56 13.68 23.29
CA LEU A 602 19.64 12.73 23.55
C LEU A 602 19.22 11.64 24.53
N ILE A 603 19.74 10.44 24.29
CA ILE A 603 19.48 9.26 25.11
C ILE A 603 20.78 8.69 25.69
N ASP A 604 20.67 8.03 26.84
CA ASP A 604 21.76 7.30 27.47
C ASP A 604 21.96 5.94 26.81
N PHE A 605 22.64 5.92 25.66
CA PHE A 605 22.99 4.66 24.99
C PHE A 605 24.12 3.88 25.69
N THR A 606 24.78 4.45 26.70
CA THR A 606 25.78 3.71 27.47
C THR A 606 25.13 2.85 28.56
N HIS A 607 23.88 3.14 28.92
CA HIS A 607 23.12 2.37 29.88
C HIS A 607 22.76 0.99 29.29
N PRO A 608 22.99 -0.13 30.00
CA PRO A 608 22.76 -1.48 29.47
C PRO A 608 21.35 -1.71 28.92
N ILE A 609 20.31 -1.24 29.62
CA ILE A 609 18.91 -1.40 29.17
C ILE A 609 18.63 -0.59 27.88
N ALA A 610 19.21 0.60 27.72
CA ALA A 610 19.07 1.35 26.47
C ALA A 610 19.78 0.62 25.31
N GLN A 611 20.97 0.07 25.56
CA GLN A 611 21.64 -0.80 24.59
C GLN A 611 20.77 -2.00 24.22
N ASP A 612 20.13 -2.65 25.18
CA ASP A 612 19.24 -3.80 24.93
C ASP A 612 18.10 -3.41 23.99
N ILE A 613 17.47 -2.26 24.21
CA ILE A 613 16.39 -1.74 23.35
C ILE A 613 16.92 -1.50 21.92
N LEU A 614 18.08 -0.88 21.79
CA LEU A 614 18.69 -0.56 20.48
C LEU A 614 19.11 -1.82 19.72
N VAL A 615 19.73 -2.78 20.42
CA VAL A 615 20.09 -4.09 19.86
C VAL A 615 18.84 -4.83 19.42
N GLN A 616 17.78 -4.86 20.24
CA GLN A 616 16.52 -5.50 19.89
C GLN A 616 15.85 -4.86 18.66
N LYS A 617 15.92 -3.54 18.50
CA LYS A 617 15.45 -2.86 17.27
C LYS A 617 16.20 -3.36 16.03
N ALA A 618 17.53 -3.38 16.09
CA ALA A 618 18.36 -3.89 15.00
C ALA A 618 18.06 -5.36 14.67
N VAL A 619 17.94 -6.20 15.70
CA VAL A 619 17.60 -7.62 15.55
C VAL A 619 16.20 -7.80 14.98
N ALA A 620 15.23 -6.96 15.34
CA ALA A 620 13.89 -6.98 14.76
C ALA A 620 13.90 -6.62 13.26
N VAL A 621 14.68 -5.61 12.85
CA VAL A 621 14.89 -5.28 11.43
C VAL A 621 15.46 -6.48 10.68
N ALA A 622 16.49 -7.12 11.24
CA ALA A 622 17.11 -8.31 10.64
C ALA A 622 16.14 -9.49 10.52
N LYS A 623 15.41 -9.78 11.59
CA LYS A 623 14.50 -10.92 11.69
C LYS A 623 13.24 -10.77 10.84
N CYS A 624 12.78 -9.56 10.54
CA CYS A 624 11.58 -9.41 9.70
C CYS A 624 11.80 -9.79 8.22
N GLY A 625 13.05 -9.94 7.77
CA GLY A 625 13.38 -10.40 6.42
C GLY A 625 13.17 -9.39 5.29
N LEU A 626 12.60 -8.22 5.57
CA LEU A 626 12.28 -7.20 4.57
C LEU A 626 13.47 -6.32 4.16
N TYR A 627 14.46 -6.20 5.04
CA TYR A 627 15.58 -5.25 4.91
C TYR A 627 16.90 -5.99 4.80
N ASP A 628 17.85 -5.35 4.11
CA ASP A 628 19.18 -5.89 3.85
C ASP A 628 20.18 -5.53 4.96
N GLY A 629 19.84 -4.55 5.79
CA GLY A 629 20.68 -4.12 6.90
C GLY A 629 20.15 -2.95 7.70
N ILE A 630 21.04 -2.42 8.53
CA ILE A 630 20.86 -1.18 9.29
C ILE A 630 21.95 -0.17 8.98
N PHE A 631 21.59 1.10 9.17
CA PHE A 631 22.50 2.23 9.16
C PHE A 631 22.52 2.90 10.53
N LEU A 632 23.73 3.17 11.04
CA LEU A 632 23.97 3.83 12.32
C LEU A 632 24.71 5.16 12.06
N GLY A 633 24.05 6.28 12.35
CA GLY A 633 24.62 7.63 12.22
C GLY A 633 25.74 7.90 13.22
N GLY A 634 26.40 9.06 13.15
CA GLY A 634 27.31 9.58 14.21
C GLY A 634 28.26 8.57 14.87
N TRP A 635 28.96 7.72 14.10
CA TRP A 635 29.74 6.58 14.58
C TRP A 635 31.25 6.83 14.52
N GLU A 636 31.68 8.04 14.87
CA GLU A 636 33.10 8.38 14.86
C GLU A 636 33.84 7.80 16.08
N GLU A 637 34.71 6.82 15.85
CA GLU A 637 35.54 6.26 16.91
C GLU A 637 36.50 7.32 17.47
N GLY A 638 36.57 7.42 18.79
CA GLY A 638 37.41 8.43 19.47
C GLY A 638 36.80 9.83 19.53
N GLN A 639 35.50 10.00 19.25
CA GLN A 639 34.74 11.22 19.49
C GLN A 639 33.53 10.94 20.40
N GLY A 640 33.14 11.95 21.18
CA GLY A 640 31.90 11.95 21.96
C GLY A 640 30.73 12.52 21.15
N THR A 641 29.50 12.24 21.58
CA THR A 641 28.26 12.61 20.87
C THR A 641 27.98 14.12 20.91
N LEU A 642 28.44 14.82 21.95
CA LEU A 642 28.35 16.27 22.06
C LEU A 642 29.70 16.85 22.47
N ASP A 643 30.26 17.69 21.60
CA ASP A 643 31.24 18.69 22.00
C ASP A 643 30.45 19.85 22.61
N SER A 644 30.61 20.11 23.91
CA SER A 644 30.10 21.39 24.44
C SER A 644 31.04 22.50 23.95
N ASP A 645 30.55 23.72 23.78
CA ASP A 645 31.36 24.90 23.43
C ASP A 645 32.58 25.13 24.36
N ASN A 646 32.71 24.35 25.43
CA ASN A 646 33.79 24.37 26.42
C ASN A 646 34.58 23.03 26.54
N GLY A 647 34.41 22.06 25.64
CA GLY A 647 35.15 20.79 25.63
C GLY A 647 34.82 19.82 26.77
N VAL A 648 33.69 20.01 27.46
CA VAL A 648 33.17 19.09 28.48
C VAL A 648 32.12 18.20 27.84
N TYR A 649 32.49 16.96 27.55
CA TYR A 649 31.56 15.97 27.04
C TYR A 649 30.54 15.58 28.12
N TYR A 650 29.28 15.35 27.72
CA TYR A 650 28.24 14.82 28.62
C TYR A 650 28.59 13.43 29.19
N ARG A 651 29.50 12.70 28.55
CA ARG A 651 30.08 11.42 28.97
C ARG A 651 31.53 11.32 28.49
N SER A 652 32.30 10.40 29.07
CA SER A 652 33.65 10.16 28.55
C SER A 652 33.62 9.48 27.18
N VAL A 653 34.57 9.85 26.32
CA VAL A 653 34.76 9.25 24.98
C VAL A 653 34.96 7.74 25.08
N GLU A 654 35.61 7.26 26.14
CA GLU A 654 35.84 5.84 26.40
C GLU A 654 34.54 5.09 26.71
N ALA A 655 33.63 5.70 27.47
CA ALA A 655 32.33 5.10 27.79
C ALA A 655 31.45 4.97 26.54
N GLU A 656 31.38 6.02 25.73
CA GLU A 656 30.65 5.98 24.45
C GLU A 656 31.28 4.99 23.46
N GLY A 657 32.62 4.99 23.34
CA GLY A 657 33.34 4.04 22.50
C GLY A 657 33.05 2.60 22.92
N SER A 658 33.12 2.30 24.22
CA SER A 658 32.81 0.97 24.75
C SER A 658 31.36 0.55 24.47
N ALA A 659 30.41 1.47 24.59
CA ALA A 659 29.00 1.23 24.29
C ALA A 659 28.76 0.95 22.80
N ARG A 660 29.35 1.75 21.89
CA ARG A 660 29.29 1.51 20.44
C ARG A 660 29.77 0.11 20.09
N ILE A 661 30.96 -0.27 20.54
CA ILE A 661 31.54 -1.60 20.26
C ILE A 661 30.71 -2.72 20.87
N SER A 662 30.22 -2.55 22.11
CA SER A 662 29.31 -3.50 22.76
C SER A 662 28.06 -3.72 21.90
N MET A 663 27.43 -2.65 21.41
CA MET A 663 26.22 -2.73 20.60
C MET A 663 26.43 -3.45 19.27
N VAL A 664 27.39 -3.03 18.43
CA VAL A 664 27.58 -3.67 17.11
C VAL A 664 28.02 -5.12 17.23
N ARG A 665 28.80 -5.47 18.26
CA ARG A 665 29.15 -6.87 18.56
C ARG A 665 27.90 -7.69 18.85
N ARG A 666 27.06 -7.21 19.77
CA ARG A 666 25.81 -7.91 20.16
C ARG A 666 24.82 -8.02 19.00
N ILE A 667 24.68 -6.96 18.19
CA ILE A 667 23.87 -7.00 16.98
C ILE A 667 24.42 -8.07 16.03
N ARG A 668 25.73 -8.07 15.76
CA ARG A 668 26.36 -9.05 14.86
C ARG A 668 26.16 -10.49 15.33
N GLU A 669 26.33 -10.75 16.63
CA GLU A 669 26.11 -12.07 17.25
C GLU A 669 24.69 -12.61 16.97
N ASP A 670 23.68 -11.73 16.89
CA ASP A 670 22.26 -12.12 16.73
C ASP A 670 21.75 -12.14 15.27
N VAL A 671 22.35 -11.38 14.35
CA VAL A 671 21.81 -11.19 12.98
C VAL A 671 22.48 -12.03 11.89
N GLY A 672 23.66 -12.59 12.17
CA GLY A 672 24.45 -13.38 11.22
C GLY A 672 25.23 -12.52 10.20
N ASP A 673 25.91 -13.18 9.25
CA ASP A 673 26.83 -12.51 8.30
C ASP A 673 26.16 -11.93 7.04
N ASP A 674 24.95 -12.36 6.69
CA ASP A 674 24.24 -11.87 5.49
C ASP A 674 23.51 -10.52 5.71
N PHE A 675 23.55 -9.99 6.93
CA PHE A 675 22.90 -8.73 7.30
C PHE A 675 23.91 -7.59 7.37
N LEU A 676 23.64 -6.51 6.64
CA LEU A 676 24.53 -5.37 6.57
C LEU A 676 24.44 -4.51 7.84
N ILE A 677 25.60 -4.15 8.39
CA ILE A 677 25.71 -3.11 9.42
C ILE A 677 26.62 -2.02 8.85
N ILE A 678 26.06 -0.85 8.60
CA ILE A 678 26.76 0.30 8.02
C ILE A 678 26.83 1.43 9.05
N VAL A 679 27.99 2.05 9.19
CA VAL A 679 28.26 3.10 10.19
C VAL A 679 28.72 4.41 9.54
N LYS A 680 28.21 5.56 9.99
CA LYS A 680 28.72 6.88 9.54
C LYS A 680 29.98 7.23 10.31
N THR A 681 31.12 7.15 9.65
CA THR A 681 32.45 7.43 10.24
C THR A 681 33.14 8.64 9.61
N ASN A 682 32.48 9.28 8.62
CA ASN A 682 33.03 10.40 7.86
C ASN A 682 34.42 10.03 7.30
N GLN A 683 35.40 10.93 7.38
CA GLN A 683 36.74 10.71 6.81
C GLN A 683 37.67 9.89 7.72
N ARG A 684 37.15 9.23 8.77
CA ARG A 684 37.96 8.50 9.76
C ARG A 684 37.78 6.98 9.66
N PRO A 685 38.84 6.18 9.84
CA PRO A 685 38.73 4.73 9.94
C PRO A 685 38.05 4.31 11.27
N ALA A 686 37.45 3.12 11.27
CA ALA A 686 36.77 2.54 12.45
C ALA A 686 37.34 1.15 12.81
N PRO A 687 38.62 1.07 13.23
CA PRO A 687 39.32 -0.20 13.46
C PRO A 687 38.69 -1.07 14.55
N LEU A 688 38.05 -0.48 15.56
CA LEU A 688 37.44 -1.24 16.65
C LEU A 688 36.12 -1.90 16.22
N SER A 689 35.36 -1.22 15.36
CA SER A 689 34.09 -1.70 14.81
C SER A 689 34.28 -2.64 13.62
N ALA A 690 35.43 -2.58 12.94
CA ALA A 690 35.71 -3.34 11.72
C ALA A 690 35.37 -4.84 11.76
N PRO A 691 35.61 -5.58 12.87
CA PRO A 691 35.22 -6.98 12.97
C PRO A 691 33.72 -7.25 12.96
N TYR A 692 32.85 -6.23 13.08
CA TYR A 692 31.41 -6.37 13.25
C TYR A 692 30.59 -5.69 12.14
N VAL A 693 31.17 -4.70 11.45
CA VAL A 693 30.48 -3.90 10.43
C VAL A 693 30.87 -4.33 9.02
N ASN A 694 29.93 -4.16 8.08
CA ASN A 694 30.15 -4.43 6.65
C ASN A 694 30.68 -3.20 5.92
N GLY A 695 30.48 -2.02 6.48
CA GLY A 695 30.64 -0.84 5.68
C GLY A 695 30.57 0.49 6.40
N MET A 696 30.87 1.54 5.64
CA MET A 696 30.79 2.91 6.12
C MET A 696 30.03 3.82 5.17
N PHE A 697 29.47 4.87 5.75
CA PHE A 697 29.08 6.08 5.06
C PHE A 697 30.08 7.20 5.40
N MET A 698 30.60 7.83 4.36
CA MET A 698 31.50 8.97 4.43
C MET A 698 30.82 10.19 3.81
N GLU A 699 30.52 11.18 4.64
CA GLU A 699 30.22 12.52 4.13
C GLU A 699 31.55 13.24 3.92
N ALA A 700 31.86 13.60 2.67
CA ALA A 700 33.10 14.26 2.32
C ALA A 700 33.03 15.73 2.78
N ILE A 701 33.63 16.00 3.93
CA ILE A 701 33.71 17.33 4.54
C ILE A 701 34.53 18.25 3.63
N LEU A 702 33.97 19.44 3.35
CA LEU A 702 34.68 20.55 2.71
C LEU A 702 35.51 21.29 3.76
N ASP A 703 36.63 21.88 3.35
CA ASP A 703 37.39 22.80 4.20
C ASP A 703 36.47 23.89 4.78
N GLU A 704 36.77 24.41 5.98
CA GLU A 704 35.93 25.31 6.79
C GLU A 704 35.43 26.57 6.04
N GLN A 705 36.04 26.87 4.88
CA GLN A 705 35.77 28.03 4.04
C GLN A 705 34.98 27.71 2.75
N ASP A 706 34.51 26.48 2.53
CA ASP A 706 33.77 26.04 1.31
C ASP A 706 34.58 26.25 0.00
N ILE A 707 35.91 26.36 0.11
CA ILE A 707 36.81 26.58 -1.05
C ILE A 707 36.90 25.35 -1.98
N GLY A 708 36.48 24.18 -1.50
CA GLY A 708 36.40 22.93 -2.24
C GLY A 708 37.30 21.83 -1.75
N TYR A 709 37.37 20.75 -2.53
CA TYR A 709 38.25 19.62 -2.24
C TYR A 709 39.71 19.99 -2.49
N THR A 710 40.52 19.94 -1.43
CA THR A 710 41.97 20.13 -1.50
C THR A 710 42.67 18.81 -1.84
N HIS A 711 43.88 18.87 -2.40
CA HIS A 711 44.69 17.67 -2.64
C HIS A 711 44.95 16.84 -1.38
N ALA A 712 45.09 17.50 -0.22
CA ALA A 712 45.29 16.83 1.05
C ALA A 712 44.00 16.14 1.52
N GLY A 713 42.86 16.83 1.50
CA GLY A 713 41.57 16.24 1.88
C GLY A 713 41.18 15.06 0.99
N LEU A 714 41.46 15.13 -0.31
CA LEU A 714 41.22 14.01 -1.23
C LEU A 714 42.12 12.79 -0.92
N ARG A 715 43.39 13.01 -0.56
CA ARG A 715 44.28 11.92 -0.09
C ARG A 715 43.73 11.24 1.16
N GLU A 716 43.16 12.01 2.09
CA GLU A 716 42.54 11.46 3.31
C GLU A 716 41.32 10.60 2.97
N ILE A 717 40.40 11.12 2.13
CA ILE A 717 39.24 10.38 1.62
C ILE A 717 39.67 9.06 0.96
N GLU A 718 40.65 9.10 0.04
CA GLU A 718 41.18 7.91 -0.63
C GLU A 718 41.73 6.88 0.35
N SER A 719 42.53 7.34 1.32
CA SER A 719 43.15 6.47 2.30
C SER A 719 42.12 5.77 3.18
N THR A 720 41.08 6.50 3.61
CA THR A 720 40.01 5.97 4.45
C THR A 720 39.11 5.02 3.67
N LEU A 721 38.75 5.35 2.42
CA LEU A 721 37.99 4.45 1.54
C LEU A 721 38.76 3.14 1.32
N LEU A 722 40.03 3.22 0.92
CA LEU A 722 40.83 2.03 0.68
C LEU A 722 41.02 1.20 1.96
N TRP A 723 41.20 1.86 3.11
CA TRP A 723 41.27 1.18 4.40
C TRP A 723 39.97 0.42 4.70
N SER A 724 38.80 1.04 4.49
CA SER A 724 37.51 0.41 4.77
C SER A 724 37.25 -0.82 3.90
N GLU A 725 37.56 -0.74 2.60
CA GLU A 725 37.51 -1.84 1.62
C GLU A 725 38.50 -2.98 1.94
N GLN A 726 39.47 -2.77 2.83
CA GLN A 726 40.44 -3.81 3.21
C GLN A 726 40.14 -4.43 4.58
N ASN A 727 39.40 -3.74 5.44
CA ASN A 727 39.30 -4.10 6.86
C ASN A 727 37.88 -4.46 7.31
N PHE A 728 36.84 -4.02 6.60
CA PHE A 728 35.45 -4.37 6.94
C PHE A 728 35.05 -5.76 6.45
N ARG A 729 33.99 -6.30 7.07
CA ARG A 729 33.47 -7.63 6.76
C ARG A 729 32.82 -7.68 5.38
N GLU A 730 32.94 -8.84 4.75
CA GLU A 730 32.17 -9.16 3.55
C GLU A 730 30.68 -9.43 3.88
N PRO A 731 29.74 -9.08 2.98
CA PRO A 731 29.98 -8.27 1.79
C PRO A 731 30.26 -6.81 2.17
N GLN A 732 31.30 -6.22 1.57
CA GLN A 732 31.73 -4.86 1.89
C GLN A 732 30.88 -3.80 1.18
N ILE A 733 30.54 -2.73 1.89
CA ILE A 733 29.85 -1.56 1.34
C ILE A 733 30.51 -0.28 1.81
N THR A 734 30.94 0.56 0.88
CA THR A 734 31.30 1.94 1.20
C THR A 734 30.35 2.87 0.48
N ALA A 735 29.92 3.94 1.12
CA ALA A 735 29.06 4.95 0.53
C ALA A 735 29.73 6.32 0.71
N LEU A 736 30.06 6.98 -0.41
CA LEU A 736 30.72 8.27 -0.44
C LEU A 736 29.76 9.37 -0.89
N GLU A 737 29.43 10.29 0.01
CA GLU A 737 28.66 11.49 -0.31
C GLU A 737 29.61 12.67 -0.56
N GLY A 738 29.58 13.24 -1.76
CA GLY A 738 30.16 14.55 -2.04
C GLY A 738 29.20 15.68 -1.69
N ARG A 739 29.72 16.90 -1.53
CA ARG A 739 28.94 18.10 -1.27
C ARG A 739 29.19 19.16 -2.34
N ASP A 740 28.12 19.84 -2.73
CA ASP A 740 28.13 20.97 -3.64
C ASP A 740 28.83 22.22 -3.12
N ILE A 741 29.01 23.17 -4.04
CA ILE A 741 29.36 24.55 -3.71
C ILE A 741 28.06 25.26 -3.35
N SER A 742 27.89 25.58 -2.06
CA SER A 742 26.62 26.09 -1.51
C SER A 742 26.05 27.32 -2.24
N LEU A 743 26.92 28.12 -2.86
CA LEU A 743 26.56 29.39 -3.54
C LEU A 743 26.46 29.27 -5.07
N GLU A 744 26.62 28.08 -5.65
CA GLU A 744 26.52 27.87 -7.09
C GLU A 744 25.34 26.97 -7.47
N PRO A 745 24.74 27.15 -8.67
CA PRO A 745 23.77 26.21 -9.19
C PRO A 745 24.30 24.77 -9.20
N ALA A 746 23.45 23.79 -8.93
CA ALA A 746 23.83 22.37 -8.89
C ALA A 746 24.42 21.86 -10.22
N ASP A 747 24.03 22.46 -11.36
CA ASP A 747 24.54 22.17 -12.70
C ASP A 747 25.71 23.08 -13.13
N SER A 748 26.28 23.90 -12.23
CA SER A 748 27.43 24.74 -12.58
C SER A 748 28.62 23.90 -13.05
N PRO A 749 29.49 24.42 -13.95
CA PRO A 749 30.67 23.69 -14.39
C PRO A 749 31.58 23.20 -13.25
N ARG A 750 31.66 23.97 -12.14
CA ARG A 750 32.46 23.59 -10.96
C ARG A 750 31.78 22.49 -10.13
N ASN A 751 30.45 22.54 -9.97
CA ASN A 751 29.70 21.46 -9.32
C ASN A 751 29.76 20.16 -10.14
N GLN A 752 29.63 20.26 -11.47
CA GLN A 752 29.83 19.09 -12.35
C GLN A 752 31.25 18.53 -12.24
N GLN A 753 32.28 19.39 -12.17
CA GLN A 753 33.67 18.96 -11.95
C GLN A 753 33.83 18.24 -10.60
N ARG A 754 33.33 18.81 -9.51
CA ARG A 754 33.40 18.18 -8.16
C ARG A 754 32.64 16.85 -8.11
N MET A 755 31.46 16.77 -8.74
CA MET A 755 30.73 15.51 -8.87
C MET A 755 31.55 14.46 -9.60
N ARG A 756 32.23 14.81 -10.70
CA ARG A 756 33.12 13.88 -11.42
C ARG A 756 34.31 13.44 -10.58
N VAL A 757 34.91 14.35 -9.81
CA VAL A 757 35.97 14.03 -8.84
C VAL A 757 35.49 12.97 -7.86
N ILE A 758 34.37 13.20 -7.19
CA ILE A 758 33.85 12.30 -6.15
C ILE A 758 33.43 10.95 -6.73
N THR A 759 32.76 10.97 -7.89
CA THR A 759 32.37 9.75 -8.61
C THR A 759 33.57 8.92 -9.02
N THR A 760 34.57 9.51 -9.67
CA THR A 760 35.74 8.76 -10.17
C THR A 760 36.72 8.38 -9.07
N LEU A 761 36.85 9.17 -8.01
CA LEU A 761 37.57 8.78 -6.79
C LEU A 761 36.95 7.51 -6.20
N SER A 762 35.62 7.50 -6.00
CA SER A 762 34.89 6.32 -5.53
C SER A 762 35.16 5.10 -6.43
N LEU A 763 34.94 5.24 -7.75
CA LEU A 763 35.15 4.15 -8.71
C LEU A 763 36.59 3.60 -8.72
N THR A 764 37.58 4.48 -8.54
CA THR A 764 39.00 4.07 -8.58
C THR A 764 39.48 3.46 -7.27
N HIS A 765 38.89 3.82 -6.12
CA HIS A 765 39.37 3.41 -4.80
C HIS A 765 38.45 2.41 -4.06
N SER A 766 37.23 2.22 -4.54
CA SER A 766 36.18 1.47 -3.84
C SER A 766 35.26 0.73 -4.81
N ASP A 767 34.59 -0.31 -4.32
CA ASP A 767 33.49 -1.00 -5.01
C ASP A 767 32.15 -0.59 -4.42
N GLY A 768 32.05 0.63 -3.89
CA GLY A 768 30.93 1.15 -3.13
C GLY A 768 29.93 1.93 -3.96
N TYR A 769 29.22 2.80 -3.27
CA TYR A 769 28.16 3.65 -3.78
C TYR A 769 28.60 5.11 -3.68
N VAL A 770 28.09 5.94 -4.57
CA VAL A 770 28.41 7.37 -4.58
C VAL A 770 27.14 8.21 -4.73
N CYS A 771 27.15 9.38 -4.11
CA CYS A 771 26.14 10.41 -4.31
C CYS A 771 26.80 11.79 -4.24
N TYR A 772 26.16 12.81 -4.80
CA TYR A 772 26.62 14.19 -4.74
C TYR A 772 25.46 15.06 -4.27
N ASN A 773 25.51 15.43 -2.99
CA ASN A 773 24.49 16.16 -2.28
C ASN A 773 24.52 17.64 -2.68
N ILE A 774 23.34 18.24 -2.77
CA ILE A 774 23.15 19.66 -3.06
C ILE A 774 22.49 20.37 -1.86
N GLY A 775 23.25 21.26 -1.22
CA GLY A 775 22.79 22.08 -0.12
C GLY A 775 22.28 23.42 -0.63
N ILE A 776 20.97 23.53 -0.85
CA ILE A 776 20.35 24.85 -1.09
C ILE A 776 20.43 25.66 0.22
N LYS A 777 21.53 26.38 0.42
CA LYS A 777 21.64 27.43 1.44
C LYS A 777 21.63 28.79 0.75
N GLY A 778 20.50 29.50 0.86
CA GLY A 778 20.51 30.96 0.69
C GLY A 778 19.61 31.56 -0.38
N PHE A 779 18.73 30.80 -1.04
CA PHE A 779 17.65 31.41 -1.82
C PHE A 779 16.30 31.22 -1.14
N ILE A 780 15.64 32.34 -0.84
CA ILE A 780 14.17 32.37 -0.79
C ILE A 780 13.74 32.11 -2.24
N HIS A 781 13.32 30.89 -2.55
CA HIS A 781 12.59 30.61 -3.78
C HIS A 781 11.11 30.50 -3.42
N GLU A 782 10.28 31.38 -3.98
CA GLU A 782 8.84 31.17 -4.00
C GLU A 782 8.56 29.93 -4.85
N HIS A 783 7.93 28.91 -4.26
CA HIS A 783 7.43 27.78 -5.03
C HIS A 783 6.11 28.19 -5.70
N GLU A 784 6.05 28.10 -7.03
CA GLU A 784 4.79 28.21 -7.77
C GLU A 784 3.95 26.91 -7.71
N TYR A 785 4.46 25.84 -7.08
CA TYR A 785 3.77 24.56 -6.98
C TYR A 785 3.95 23.90 -5.62
N GLU A 786 2.83 23.48 -5.02
CA GLU A 786 2.73 22.81 -3.72
C GLU A 786 3.55 21.52 -3.69
N ILE A 787 4.72 21.58 -3.04
CA ILE A 787 5.53 20.40 -2.73
C ILE A 787 4.89 19.78 -1.47
N TRP A 788 4.09 18.72 -1.66
CA TRP A 788 3.49 17.79 -0.66
C TRP A 788 2.66 18.33 0.53
N SER A 789 1.62 17.58 0.92
CA SER A 789 0.75 17.93 2.06
C SER A 789 1.50 17.76 3.39
N GLY A 790 2.02 18.86 3.93
CA GLY A 790 2.80 18.90 5.18
C GLY A 790 3.85 20.00 5.19
N HIS A 791 4.38 20.34 4.02
CA HIS A 791 5.41 21.35 3.82
C HIS A 791 4.95 22.78 4.16
N GLU A 792 3.65 23.07 4.02
CA GLU A 792 3.05 24.35 4.40
C GLU A 792 3.37 24.73 5.86
N ARG A 793 3.45 23.75 6.78
CA ARG A 793 3.74 24.02 8.20
C ARG A 793 5.14 24.58 8.43
N GLU A 794 6.08 24.26 7.55
CA GLU A 794 7.47 24.70 7.63
C GLU A 794 7.66 26.12 7.09
N HIS A 795 6.78 26.55 6.16
CA HIS A 795 6.78 27.89 5.58
C HIS A 795 5.96 28.92 6.38
N ILE A 796 5.00 28.49 7.23
CA ILE A 796 4.09 29.38 7.97
C ILE A 796 4.80 30.38 8.91
N ALA A 797 6.11 30.24 9.17
CA ALA A 797 6.85 31.13 10.07
C ALA A 797 8.05 31.87 9.45
N GLY A 798 8.24 31.86 8.12
CA GLY A 798 9.38 32.54 7.49
C GLY A 798 10.75 32.04 8.01
N LYS A 799 10.82 30.79 8.48
CA LYS A 799 12.06 30.16 8.95
C LYS A 799 12.78 29.50 7.78
N SER A 800 14.06 29.84 7.62
CA SER A 800 15.00 29.07 6.80
C SER A 800 15.03 27.62 7.30
N HIS A 801 14.78 26.64 6.43
CA HIS A 801 14.95 25.22 6.73
C HIS A 801 15.94 24.60 5.73
N HIS A 802 16.70 23.61 6.18
CA HIS A 802 17.75 22.97 5.39
C HIS A 802 17.16 21.82 4.58
N HIS A 803 17.32 21.87 3.25
CA HIS A 803 17.13 20.71 2.39
C HIS A 803 18.31 19.76 2.60
N ASN A 804 18.20 18.83 3.55
CA ASN A 804 19.25 17.86 3.81
C ASN A 804 19.15 16.66 2.84
N HIS A 805 20.27 16.32 2.18
CA HIS A 805 20.48 15.10 1.37
C HIS A 805 19.70 15.00 0.05
N GLN A 806 19.35 16.12 -0.57
CA GLN A 806 18.83 16.15 -1.94
C GLN A 806 19.98 16.06 -2.97
N HIS A 807 19.69 15.67 -4.21
CA HIS A 807 20.72 15.66 -5.26
C HIS A 807 20.14 15.89 -6.66
N TYR A 808 21.01 16.20 -7.61
CA TYR A 808 20.72 16.17 -9.05
C TYR A 808 21.12 14.81 -9.60
N TRP A 809 20.36 14.30 -10.56
CA TRP A 809 20.82 13.20 -11.38
C TRP A 809 21.69 13.73 -12.50
N TYR A 810 22.97 13.37 -12.48
CA TYR A 810 23.93 13.77 -13.50
C TYR A 810 23.99 12.71 -14.60
N PRO A 811 23.88 13.05 -15.90
CA PRO A 811 24.02 12.08 -17.00
C PRO A 811 25.34 11.29 -16.98
N PHE A 812 26.35 11.81 -16.30
CA PHE A 812 27.61 11.14 -16.03
C PHE A 812 27.44 9.79 -15.28
N TRP A 813 26.40 9.67 -14.45
CA TRP A 813 26.07 8.45 -13.71
C TRP A 813 25.35 7.40 -14.56
N ASP A 814 24.78 7.77 -15.70
CA ASP A 814 24.14 6.84 -16.63
C ASP A 814 25.17 6.08 -17.51
N ALA A 815 26.47 6.36 -17.32
CA ALA A 815 27.54 5.70 -18.07
C ALA A 815 27.56 4.19 -17.77
N PRO A 816 27.36 3.31 -18.78
CA PRO A 816 27.28 1.86 -18.57
C PRO A 816 28.67 1.23 -18.44
N LEU A 817 29.41 1.61 -17.40
CA LEU A 817 30.81 1.23 -17.21
C LEU A 817 30.99 -0.29 -16.97
N GLY A 818 29.91 -0.94 -16.50
CA GLY A 818 29.85 -2.37 -16.24
C GLY A 818 30.57 -2.72 -14.94
N ARG A 819 31.25 -3.88 -14.90
CA ARG A 819 31.82 -4.44 -13.66
C ARG A 819 33.32 -4.14 -13.54
N PRO A 820 33.86 -3.95 -12.32
CA PRO A 820 35.28 -3.71 -12.13
C PRO A 820 36.12 -4.93 -12.53
N VAL A 821 37.20 -4.69 -13.27
CA VAL A 821 38.20 -5.68 -13.69
C VAL A 821 39.59 -5.32 -13.16
N GLY A 822 39.87 -4.02 -13.08
CA GLY A 822 41.10 -3.46 -12.53
C GLY A 822 41.11 -3.39 -11.01
N LYS A 823 42.31 -3.23 -10.44
CA LYS A 823 42.53 -3.14 -9.00
C LYS A 823 42.14 -1.76 -8.47
N LYS A 824 41.64 -1.72 -7.23
CA LYS A 824 41.42 -0.48 -6.48
C LYS A 824 42.76 0.26 -6.26
N ALA A 825 42.71 1.58 -6.24
CA ALA A 825 43.84 2.50 -6.02
C ALA A 825 45.03 2.28 -6.99
N GLN A 826 44.76 1.81 -8.21
CA GLN A 826 45.80 1.60 -9.21
C GLN A 826 46.26 2.94 -9.81
N LEU A 827 47.56 3.24 -9.68
CA LEU A 827 48.17 4.39 -10.33
C LEU A 827 48.21 4.20 -11.86
N TYR A 828 47.96 5.30 -12.58
CA TYR A 828 48.21 5.37 -14.00
C TYR A 828 49.72 5.35 -14.26
N HIS A 829 50.15 4.50 -15.18
CA HIS A 829 51.54 4.42 -15.62
C HIS A 829 51.71 5.16 -16.93
N ASN A 830 52.65 6.10 -16.98
CA ASN A 830 52.95 6.84 -18.21
C ASN A 830 53.62 5.95 -19.27
N SER A 831 53.92 6.51 -20.45
CA SER A 831 54.56 5.80 -21.57
C SER A 831 55.92 5.18 -21.25
N LYS A 832 56.56 5.56 -20.13
CA LYS A 832 57.82 4.99 -19.63
C LYS A 832 57.60 3.91 -18.56
N GLY A 833 56.35 3.58 -18.24
CA GLY A 833 55.99 2.61 -17.22
C GLY A 833 56.14 3.13 -15.78
N HIS A 834 56.26 4.44 -15.57
CA HIS A 834 56.32 5.01 -14.22
C HIS A 834 54.91 5.43 -13.75
N GLY A 835 54.55 5.04 -12.52
CA GLY A 835 53.32 5.50 -11.87
C GLY A 835 53.34 7.02 -11.65
N VAL A 836 52.26 7.70 -12.02
CA VAL A 836 52.10 9.15 -11.83
C VAL A 836 51.39 9.39 -10.50
N GLU A 837 52.07 10.02 -9.55
CA GLU A 837 51.48 10.31 -8.23
C GLU A 837 50.21 11.17 -8.39
N GLY A 838 49.13 10.72 -7.74
CA GLY A 838 47.84 11.43 -7.77
C GLY A 838 47.04 11.25 -9.05
N LEU A 839 47.44 10.37 -9.97
CA LEU A 839 46.65 9.99 -11.14
C LEU A 839 46.32 8.50 -11.08
N PHE A 840 45.04 8.18 -10.96
CA PHE A 840 44.54 6.83 -10.77
C PHE A 840 43.67 6.38 -11.93
N ILE A 841 43.79 5.11 -12.31
CA ILE A 841 42.99 4.50 -13.36
C ILE A 841 42.50 3.14 -12.89
N ARG A 842 41.22 2.84 -13.15
CA ARG A 842 40.66 1.52 -12.91
C ARG A 842 39.88 1.06 -14.12
N GLU A 843 40.18 -0.15 -14.58
CA GLU A 843 39.48 -0.80 -15.67
C GLU A 843 38.17 -1.46 -15.20
N PHE A 844 37.16 -1.33 -16.03
CA PHE A 844 35.88 -2.02 -15.94
C PHE A 844 35.61 -2.73 -17.26
N THR A 845 34.59 -3.60 -17.28
CA THR A 845 34.28 -4.42 -18.47
C THR A 845 34.09 -3.56 -19.73
N ASN A 846 33.43 -2.40 -19.60
CA ASN A 846 33.09 -1.55 -20.74
C ASN A 846 33.91 -0.25 -20.81
N GLY A 847 34.96 -0.08 -20.01
CA GLY A 847 35.66 1.20 -19.97
C GLY A 847 36.68 1.37 -18.84
N TRP A 848 37.05 2.62 -18.58
CA TRP A 848 37.93 3.02 -17.48
C TRP A 848 37.35 4.21 -16.73
N ALA A 849 37.52 4.22 -15.42
CA ALA A 849 37.40 5.44 -14.62
C ALA A 849 38.81 5.99 -14.37
N VAL A 850 39.00 7.30 -14.56
CA VAL A 850 40.27 7.98 -14.32
C VAL A 850 40.04 9.21 -13.44
N TYR A 851 40.87 9.34 -12.43
CA TYR A 851 40.78 10.37 -11.41
C TYR A 851 42.14 11.07 -11.24
N ASN A 852 42.16 12.42 -11.29
CA ASN A 852 43.38 13.22 -11.24
C ASN A 852 43.37 14.25 -10.10
N ARG A 853 44.32 14.10 -9.19
CA ARG A 853 44.75 15.06 -8.15
C ARG A 853 46.27 15.20 -8.11
N SER A 854 46.91 15.18 -9.27
CA SER A 854 48.38 15.23 -9.38
C SER A 854 48.97 16.64 -9.25
N GLY A 855 48.14 17.68 -9.10
CA GLY A 855 48.56 19.08 -9.04
C GLY A 855 48.64 19.77 -10.40
N LYS A 856 48.33 19.06 -11.49
CA LYS A 856 48.31 19.58 -12.87
C LYS A 856 47.50 18.71 -13.82
N ALA A 857 47.17 19.26 -14.99
CA ALA A 857 46.59 18.49 -16.08
C ALA A 857 47.55 17.38 -16.55
N GLN A 858 47.00 16.23 -16.93
CA GLN A 858 47.75 15.04 -17.33
C GLN A 858 47.25 14.53 -18.69
N ASP A 859 48.20 14.17 -19.56
CA ASP A 859 47.91 13.47 -20.80
C ASP A 859 47.91 11.95 -20.54
N ILE A 860 46.77 11.34 -20.82
CA ILE A 860 46.47 9.93 -20.58
C ILE A 860 46.36 9.23 -21.93
N ARG A 861 46.96 8.06 -22.04
CA ARG A 861 46.83 7.17 -23.18
C ARG A 861 46.19 5.86 -22.74
N LEU A 862 44.98 5.61 -23.22
CA LEU A 862 44.24 4.39 -22.93
C LEU A 862 44.71 3.22 -23.84
N PRO A 863 44.50 1.96 -23.41
CA PRO A 863 44.93 0.78 -24.18
C PRO A 863 44.28 0.65 -25.56
N GLU A 864 43.06 1.15 -25.70
CA GLU A 864 42.26 1.15 -26.93
C GLU A 864 41.45 2.45 -27.03
N GLN A 865 40.73 2.61 -28.14
CA GLN A 865 39.92 3.79 -28.38
C GLN A 865 38.78 3.83 -27.35
N ALA A 866 38.51 5.02 -26.81
CA ALA A 866 37.41 5.22 -25.89
C ALA A 866 36.78 6.61 -26.09
N SER A 867 35.53 6.75 -25.65
CA SER A 867 34.81 8.02 -25.60
C SER A 867 34.73 8.51 -24.16
N GLY A 868 35.21 9.73 -23.90
CA GLY A 868 34.99 10.39 -22.61
C GLY A 868 33.51 10.74 -22.44
N VAL A 869 32.91 10.40 -21.30
CA VAL A 869 31.48 10.62 -21.03
C VAL A 869 31.17 12.11 -20.88
N ALA A 870 31.99 12.85 -20.13
CA ALA A 870 31.78 14.28 -19.95
C ALA A 870 32.36 15.11 -21.11
N SER A 871 33.54 14.73 -21.60
CA SER A 871 34.23 15.46 -22.66
C SER A 871 33.69 15.19 -24.07
N GLY A 872 33.07 14.03 -24.31
CA GLY A 872 32.62 13.58 -25.64
C GLY A 872 33.77 13.29 -26.63
N ILE A 873 35.02 13.37 -26.16
CA ILE A 873 36.21 13.17 -27.00
C ILE A 873 36.42 11.69 -27.23
N ILE A 874 36.50 11.30 -28.50
CA ILE A 874 36.78 9.93 -28.92
C ILE A 874 38.24 9.82 -29.34
N GLY A 875 38.98 8.88 -28.75
CA GLY A 875 40.37 8.64 -29.12
C GLY A 875 41.06 7.67 -28.19
N VAL A 876 42.38 7.52 -28.37
CA VAL A 876 43.25 6.79 -27.44
C VAL A 876 44.01 7.72 -26.50
N ASN A 877 44.08 9.01 -26.83
CA ASN A 877 44.78 10.03 -26.06
C ASN A 877 43.75 11.04 -25.55
N HIS A 878 43.82 11.35 -24.26
CA HIS A 878 42.93 12.28 -23.59
C HIS A 878 43.74 13.18 -22.65
N THR A 879 43.23 14.36 -22.36
CA THR A 879 43.82 15.26 -21.35
C THR A 879 42.81 15.42 -20.23
N LEU A 880 43.23 15.13 -18.99
CA LEU A 880 42.40 15.28 -17.80
C LEU A 880 42.98 16.39 -16.91
N SER A 881 42.15 17.39 -16.61
CA SER A 881 42.50 18.49 -15.72
C SER A 881 42.85 18.01 -14.31
N ASP A 882 43.58 18.83 -13.55
CA ASP A 882 43.77 18.58 -12.11
C ASP A 882 42.46 18.77 -11.36
N LEU A 883 42.28 18.04 -10.25
CA LEU A 883 41.05 18.02 -9.47
C LEU A 883 39.82 17.76 -10.36
N ASP A 884 39.94 16.76 -11.22
CA ASP A 884 38.85 16.31 -12.10
C ASP A 884 38.87 14.79 -12.27
N GLY A 885 37.80 14.27 -12.84
CA GLY A 885 37.61 12.87 -13.17
C GLY A 885 36.90 12.70 -14.51
N GLU A 886 37.11 11.56 -15.15
CA GLU A 886 36.38 11.18 -16.36
C GLU A 886 36.12 9.66 -16.40
N ILE A 887 35.00 9.29 -17.03
CA ILE A 887 34.71 7.92 -17.41
C ILE A 887 34.93 7.80 -18.92
N TYR A 888 35.69 6.77 -19.32
CA TYR A 888 36.00 6.50 -20.73
C TYR A 888 35.38 5.17 -21.12
N LEU A 889 34.43 5.17 -22.06
CA LEU A 889 33.73 3.97 -22.54
C LEU A 889 34.41 3.43 -23.81
N LYS A 890 34.62 2.11 -23.86
CA LYS A 890 35.23 1.37 -24.98
C LYS A 890 34.43 1.48 -26.28
#